data_AF-A0A0S8B3E9-F1
#
_entry.id   AF-A0A0S8B3E9-F1
#
_cell.length_a   1.000
_cell.length_b   1.000
_cell.length_c   1.000
_cell.angle_alpha   90.00
_cell.angle_beta   90.00
_cell.angle_gamma   90.00
#
_symmetry.space_group_name_H-M   'P 1'
#
loop_
_entity.id
_entity.type
_entity.pdbx_description
1 polymer ?
#
loop_
_entity_poly.entity_id
_entity_poly.type
_entity_poly.pdbx_seq_one_letter_code
_entity_poly.pdbx_strand_id
1 'polypeptide(L)'
;MLVVYLMAVALGNHLLTLLVGPALLGFMWHVQRTEPLPTDRDRATEWAQWAVVLGVWALLLGIGLGSTGLLAIGGAVFVIAAVYAASVGALPFAATVLAIALLGASTYLFLLFRAKVGPVINEADPSNWENLWAVIRREQYPPRSPIDNPIYTMRDMSGIERLGAFFGCLFRFTDGPVPPDQTGFAVPTCYTVRSIPLMFRQLQNYLQYFDWQWANGLAPFEPVFARVRIPFTLAFIALGTFGANLLRQRDRSVFWLLVLLFVTTGPGLMGYMNFKPGYSLAWDVFPAMEMHEVRERDYFFTVSFQVWGIFAGIGLAGLYASLRERIQRPVAAGVLAIAVLPFALNFNAASRAHGPERRLAQEFAYSLLQSVEPYGILFTNGDNDTFPLWYLQEVEGVRQDVAVVNLSLGNTDWYIRQLRDNPVRPFDPSEAPWFAEGAPEMPPGPLHTLTDREIADFQSMLLPRSLTFRAGRVAVTYPEQSAFYVYDMLIIRLLQENVGRRPVYFSMTAGTQNWSRMADYITQQGMVFRVHAQAPPDTTRLAPGIFSVPIDLPRTDSLAWHVYRYGDLLEADSVRLDPTNRNIAINLSYPLYGLGLAYALEGDSAAARRNLESAVKLYYLPEFARSLQMGEGLLTQPLEGDTPIGP
;
A
#
# COMPACT_ATOMS: atom_id res chain seq x y z
N MET A 1 -13.66 -21.28 23.77
CA MET A 1 -13.18 -20.11 24.52
C MET A 1 -11.96 -19.46 23.88
N LEU A 2 -10.80 -20.13 23.76
CA LEU A 2 -9.62 -19.54 23.10
C LEU A 2 -9.92 -19.02 21.68
N VAL A 3 -10.67 -19.77 20.87
CA VAL A 3 -11.08 -19.33 19.52
C VAL A 3 -11.88 -18.02 19.57
N VAL A 4 -12.82 -17.88 20.50
CA VAL A 4 -13.62 -16.65 20.67
C VAL A 4 -12.72 -15.47 21.09
N TYR A 5 -11.80 -15.71 22.02
CA TYR A 5 -10.82 -14.71 22.44
C TYR A 5 -9.99 -14.22 21.24
N LEU A 6 -9.39 -15.15 20.48
CA LEU A 6 -8.58 -14.82 19.31
C LEU A 6 -9.37 -14.09 18.22
N MET A 7 -10.63 -14.49 17.97
CA MET A 7 -11.51 -13.80 17.03
C MET A 7 -11.79 -12.36 17.46
N ALA A 8 -12.00 -12.13 18.77
CA ALA A 8 -12.27 -10.79 19.28
C ALA A 8 -11.03 -9.90 19.35
N VAL A 9 -9.88 -10.45 19.78
CA VAL A 9 -8.58 -9.74 19.73
C VAL A 9 -8.26 -9.28 18.31
N ALA A 10 -8.58 -10.12 17.34
CA ALA A 10 -8.21 -9.84 15.97
C ALA A 10 -9.02 -8.73 15.30
N LEU A 11 -10.12 -8.26 15.92
CA LEU A 11 -10.75 -7.01 15.51
C LEU A 11 -9.74 -5.85 15.51
N GLY A 12 -8.98 -5.72 16.61
CA GLY A 12 -7.99 -4.66 16.79
C GLY A 12 -6.70 -4.82 15.97
N ASN A 13 -6.55 -5.92 15.22
CA ASN A 13 -5.35 -6.22 14.44
C ASN A 13 -5.66 -6.33 12.93
N HIS A 14 -6.47 -7.31 12.54
CA HIS A 14 -6.89 -7.49 11.15
C HIS A 14 -8.20 -8.29 11.04
N LEU A 15 -9.18 -7.71 10.36
CA LEU A 15 -10.52 -8.28 10.15
C LEU A 15 -10.55 -9.63 9.40
N LEU A 16 -9.46 -10.02 8.73
CA LEU A 16 -9.37 -11.29 7.97
C LEU A 16 -9.57 -12.52 8.85
N THR A 17 -9.24 -12.40 10.13
CA THR A 17 -9.43 -13.46 11.12
C THR A 17 -10.90 -13.81 11.36
N LEU A 18 -11.84 -12.88 11.13
CA LEU A 18 -13.27 -13.15 11.22
C LEU A 18 -13.78 -14.03 10.08
N LEU A 19 -13.01 -14.17 8.99
CA LEU A 19 -13.32 -15.07 7.88
C LEU A 19 -13.22 -16.55 8.26
N VAL A 20 -12.63 -16.86 9.42
CA VAL A 20 -12.65 -18.21 9.99
C VAL A 20 -14.06 -18.59 10.47
N GLY A 21 -14.90 -17.61 10.81
CA GLY A 21 -16.23 -17.84 11.39
C GLY A 21 -17.11 -18.81 10.60
N PRO A 22 -17.33 -18.61 9.29
CA PRO A 22 -18.10 -19.56 8.48
C PRO A 22 -17.55 -20.99 8.48
N ALA A 23 -16.22 -21.15 8.48
CA ALA A 23 -15.58 -22.46 8.52
C ALA A 23 -15.77 -23.14 9.89
N LEU A 24 -15.59 -22.40 10.99
CA LEU A 24 -15.82 -22.87 12.35
C LEU A 24 -17.29 -23.26 12.59
N LEU A 25 -18.22 -22.37 12.22
CA LEU A 25 -19.65 -22.59 12.39
C LEU A 25 -20.13 -23.75 11.52
N GLY A 26 -19.63 -23.86 10.29
CA GLY A 26 -19.91 -24.99 9.40
C GLY A 26 -19.37 -26.31 9.94
N PHE A 27 -18.16 -26.31 10.51
CA PHE A 27 -17.58 -27.47 11.18
C PHE A 27 -18.44 -27.93 12.37
N MET A 28 -18.78 -27.01 13.28
CA MET A 28 -19.61 -27.33 14.44
C MET A 28 -20.99 -27.85 14.00
N TRP A 29 -21.61 -27.23 13.01
CA TRP A 29 -22.88 -27.68 12.44
C TRP A 29 -22.79 -29.09 11.86
N HIS A 30 -21.70 -29.40 11.14
CA HIS A 30 -21.48 -30.71 10.55
C HIS A 30 -21.32 -31.78 11.64
N VAL A 31 -20.45 -31.55 12.63
CA VAL A 31 -20.21 -32.48 13.74
C VAL A 31 -21.51 -32.77 14.50
N GLN A 32 -22.28 -31.74 14.86
CA GLN A 32 -23.57 -31.90 15.56
C GLN A 32 -24.60 -32.69 14.76
N ARG A 33 -24.52 -32.66 13.41
CA ARG A 33 -25.40 -33.42 12.51
C ARG A 33 -24.96 -34.88 12.34
N THR A 34 -23.65 -35.14 12.29
CA THR A 34 -23.11 -36.47 11.98
C THR A 34 -22.82 -37.31 13.21
N GLU A 35 -22.47 -36.67 14.32
CA GLU A 35 -22.10 -37.29 15.59
C GLU A 35 -22.93 -36.68 16.74
N PRO A 36 -24.28 -36.76 16.68
CA PRO A 36 -25.13 -36.14 17.68
C PRO A 36 -24.97 -36.80 19.05
N LEU A 37 -24.97 -35.99 20.12
CA LEU A 37 -24.99 -36.50 21.49
C LEU A 37 -26.22 -37.38 21.77
N PRO A 38 -26.12 -38.37 22.67
CA PRO A 38 -27.16 -39.38 22.85
C PRO A 38 -28.47 -38.84 23.42
N THR A 39 -28.44 -37.82 24.29
CA THR A 39 -29.65 -37.27 24.92
C THR A 39 -30.18 -36.02 24.22
N ASP A 40 -31.50 -35.84 24.20
CA ASP A 40 -32.13 -34.64 23.62
C ASP A 40 -31.66 -33.34 24.29
N ARG A 41 -31.46 -33.39 25.61
CA ARG A 41 -31.01 -32.24 26.39
C ARG A 41 -29.58 -31.84 26.01
N ASP A 42 -28.69 -32.80 25.83
CA ASP A 42 -27.31 -32.53 25.44
C ASP A 42 -27.24 -31.99 24.01
N ARG A 43 -28.04 -32.56 23.09
CA ARG A 43 -28.18 -32.03 21.73
C ARG A 43 -28.67 -30.59 21.73
N ALA A 44 -29.71 -30.28 22.52
CA ALA A 44 -30.23 -28.92 22.63
C ALA A 44 -29.18 -27.96 23.22
N THR A 45 -28.33 -28.45 24.13
CA THR A 45 -27.21 -27.69 24.70
C THR A 45 -26.15 -27.37 23.64
N GLU A 46 -25.75 -28.32 22.80
CA GLU A 46 -24.79 -28.08 21.71
C GLU A 46 -25.30 -27.09 20.66
N TRP A 47 -26.59 -27.18 20.29
CA TRP A 47 -27.21 -26.22 19.38
C TRP A 47 -27.29 -24.82 19.99
N ALA A 48 -27.58 -24.72 21.29
CA ALA A 48 -27.56 -23.44 21.98
C ALA A 48 -26.13 -22.84 22.01
N GLN A 49 -25.11 -23.65 22.27
CA GLN A 49 -23.71 -23.21 22.21
C GLN A 49 -23.30 -22.76 20.81
N TRP A 50 -23.73 -23.48 19.76
CA TRP A 50 -23.52 -23.08 18.37
C TRP A 50 -24.16 -21.73 18.04
N ALA A 51 -25.42 -21.54 18.44
CA ALA A 51 -26.14 -20.29 18.22
C ALA A 51 -25.48 -19.11 18.95
N VAL A 52 -24.95 -19.34 20.15
CA VAL A 52 -24.20 -18.33 20.93
C VAL A 52 -22.92 -17.92 20.19
N VAL A 53 -22.16 -18.90 19.67
CA VAL A 53 -20.94 -18.62 18.90
C VAL A 53 -21.25 -17.88 17.61
N LEU A 54 -22.34 -18.24 16.92
CA LEU A 54 -22.85 -17.52 15.74
C LEU A 54 -23.19 -16.06 16.07
N GLY A 55 -23.93 -15.84 17.16
CA GLY A 55 -24.33 -14.50 17.61
C GLY A 55 -23.12 -13.61 17.94
N VAL A 56 -22.14 -14.15 18.68
CA VAL A 56 -20.91 -13.41 18.98
C VAL A 56 -20.09 -13.15 17.71
N TRP A 57 -19.94 -14.13 16.82
CA TRP A 57 -19.25 -13.88 15.56
C TRP A 57 -19.93 -12.78 14.72
N ALA A 58 -21.27 -12.78 14.63
CA ALA A 58 -22.02 -11.75 13.92
C ALA A 58 -21.88 -10.36 14.57
N LEU A 59 -21.86 -10.30 15.92
CA LEU A 59 -21.54 -9.06 16.66
C LEU A 59 -20.15 -8.54 16.31
N LEU A 60 -19.12 -9.39 16.38
CA LEU A 60 -17.74 -9.03 16.06
C LEU A 60 -17.64 -8.57 14.59
N LEU A 61 -18.32 -9.25 13.66
CA LEU A 61 -18.39 -8.84 12.25
C LEU A 61 -19.03 -7.45 12.09
N GLY A 62 -20.12 -7.17 12.82
CA GLY A 62 -20.76 -5.86 12.81
C GLY A 62 -19.86 -4.75 13.32
N ILE A 63 -19.13 -4.99 14.43
CA ILE A 63 -18.13 -4.06 14.97
C ILE A 63 -17.02 -3.83 13.94
N GLY A 64 -16.42 -4.92 13.46
CA GLY A 64 -15.25 -4.87 12.59
C GLY A 64 -15.52 -4.23 11.23
N LEU A 65 -16.72 -4.42 10.68
CA LEU A 65 -17.14 -3.75 9.44
C LEU A 65 -17.73 -2.35 9.68
N GLY A 66 -17.79 -1.87 10.93
CA GLY A 66 -18.39 -0.58 11.25
C GLY A 66 -19.89 -0.48 10.98
N SER A 67 -20.57 -1.61 10.77
CA SER A 67 -21.96 -1.63 10.30
C SER A 67 -22.94 -1.71 11.46
N THR A 68 -23.67 -0.64 11.70
CA THR A 68 -24.73 -0.57 12.72
C THR A 68 -25.83 -1.60 12.47
N GLY A 69 -26.19 -1.83 11.20
CA GLY A 69 -27.17 -2.85 10.82
C GLY A 69 -26.70 -4.26 11.16
N LEU A 70 -25.48 -4.63 10.78
CA LEU A 70 -24.91 -5.94 11.12
C LEU A 70 -24.72 -6.11 12.63
N LEU A 71 -24.36 -5.04 13.34
CA LEU A 71 -24.25 -5.04 14.79
C LEU A 71 -25.60 -5.31 15.46
N ALA A 72 -26.67 -4.65 15.00
CA ALA A 72 -28.02 -4.85 15.50
C ALA A 72 -28.52 -6.28 15.23
N ILE A 73 -28.29 -6.79 14.02
CA ILE A 73 -28.62 -8.18 13.66
C ILE A 73 -27.84 -9.16 14.53
N GLY A 74 -26.53 -8.98 14.68
CA GLY A 74 -25.68 -9.82 15.53
C GLY A 74 -26.14 -9.81 16.99
N GLY A 75 -26.52 -8.63 17.51
CA GLY A 75 -27.07 -8.47 18.86
C GLY A 75 -28.37 -9.22 19.04
N ALA A 76 -29.30 -9.11 18.09
CA ALA A 76 -30.56 -9.86 18.12
C ALA A 76 -30.32 -11.37 18.09
N VAL A 77 -29.44 -11.86 17.20
CA VAL A 77 -29.07 -13.28 17.13
C VAL A 77 -28.46 -13.76 18.44
N PHE A 78 -27.55 -12.98 19.05
CA PHE A 78 -26.95 -13.32 20.32
C PHE A 78 -27.97 -13.37 21.46
N VAL A 79 -28.89 -12.40 21.54
CA VAL A 79 -29.94 -12.39 22.57
C VAL A 79 -30.85 -13.60 22.43
N ILE A 80 -31.31 -13.91 21.22
CA ILE A 80 -32.11 -15.11 20.94
C ILE A 80 -31.35 -16.38 21.36
N ALA A 81 -30.06 -16.46 21.01
CA ALA A 81 -29.20 -17.58 21.37
C ALA A 81 -28.98 -17.69 22.88
N ALA A 82 -28.85 -16.57 23.61
CA ALA A 82 -28.70 -16.55 25.06
C ALA A 82 -30.00 -16.98 25.77
N VAL A 83 -31.17 -16.59 25.26
CA VAL A 83 -32.47 -17.08 25.75
C VAL A 83 -32.60 -18.58 25.53
N TYR A 84 -32.20 -19.08 24.35
CA TYR A 84 -32.18 -20.51 24.09
C TYR A 84 -31.17 -21.24 24.99
N ALA A 85 -29.99 -20.68 25.21
CA ALA A 85 -29.01 -21.23 26.15
C ALA A 85 -29.56 -21.25 27.58
N ALA A 86 -30.32 -20.23 28.01
CA ALA A 86 -30.95 -20.23 29.32
C ALA A 86 -31.99 -21.33 29.48
N SER A 87 -32.82 -21.60 28.46
CA SER A 87 -33.87 -22.62 28.54
C SER A 87 -33.32 -24.05 28.68
N VAL A 88 -32.07 -24.29 28.26
CA VAL A 88 -31.40 -25.60 28.37
C VAL A 88 -30.37 -25.67 29.51
N GLY A 89 -30.17 -24.58 30.27
CA GLY A 89 -29.22 -24.51 31.40
C GLY A 89 -27.78 -24.15 31.00
N ALA A 90 -27.57 -23.67 29.77
CA ALA A 90 -26.27 -23.26 29.21
C ALA A 90 -26.02 -21.74 29.26
N LEU A 91 -26.82 -20.96 29.99
CA LEU A 91 -26.59 -19.50 30.14
C LEU A 91 -25.17 -19.13 30.61
N PRO A 92 -24.52 -19.86 31.53
CA PRO A 92 -23.14 -19.57 31.92
C PRO A 92 -22.17 -19.61 30.73
N PHE A 93 -22.40 -20.48 29.74
CA PHE A 93 -21.61 -20.53 28.51
C PHE A 93 -21.79 -19.23 27.72
N ALA A 94 -23.03 -18.78 27.50
CA ALA A 94 -23.29 -17.53 26.78
C ALA A 94 -22.65 -16.31 27.44
N ALA A 95 -22.76 -16.20 28.76
CA ALA A 95 -22.13 -15.14 29.54
C ALA A 95 -20.59 -15.19 29.43
N THR A 96 -20.01 -16.40 29.52
CA THR A 96 -18.55 -16.59 29.40
C THR A 96 -18.04 -16.23 28.00
N VAL A 97 -18.74 -16.67 26.95
CA VAL A 97 -18.38 -16.33 25.55
C VAL A 97 -18.40 -14.82 25.35
N LEU A 98 -19.45 -14.13 25.82
CA LEU A 98 -19.54 -12.68 25.72
C LEU A 98 -18.43 -11.98 26.51
N ALA A 99 -18.18 -12.39 27.75
CA ALA A 99 -17.12 -11.81 28.59
C ALA A 99 -15.74 -11.95 27.94
N ILE A 100 -15.44 -13.12 27.37
CA ILE A 100 -14.18 -13.37 26.65
C ILE A 100 -14.10 -12.54 25.36
N ALA A 101 -15.20 -12.40 24.63
CA ALA A 101 -15.24 -11.55 23.45
C ALA A 101 -15.00 -10.07 23.80
N LEU A 102 -15.60 -9.57 24.88
CA LEU A 102 -15.36 -8.22 25.38
C LEU A 102 -13.91 -8.01 25.82
N LEU A 103 -13.31 -9.00 26.48
CA LEU A 103 -11.89 -8.98 26.85
C LEU A 103 -10.98 -8.96 25.61
N GLY A 104 -11.31 -9.68 24.54
CA GLY A 104 -10.55 -9.60 23.30
C GLY A 104 -10.71 -8.24 22.61
N ALA A 105 -11.95 -7.74 22.53
CA ALA A 105 -12.27 -6.45 21.91
C ALA A 105 -11.70 -5.26 22.69
N SER A 106 -11.40 -5.40 23.99
CA SER A 106 -10.79 -4.33 24.79
C SER A 106 -9.38 -3.94 24.31
N THR A 107 -8.76 -4.72 23.42
CA THR A 107 -7.51 -4.34 22.75
C THR A 107 -7.62 -3.02 21.98
N TYR A 108 -8.80 -2.63 21.48
CA TYR A 108 -9.01 -1.30 20.87
C TYR A 108 -8.78 -0.13 21.82
N LEU A 109 -8.90 -0.35 23.14
CA LEU A 109 -8.61 0.69 24.12
C LEU A 109 -7.14 1.13 24.07
N PHE A 110 -6.24 0.30 23.53
CA PHE A 110 -4.86 0.71 23.26
C PHE A 110 -4.79 1.94 22.36
N LEU A 111 -5.63 2.04 21.32
CA LEU A 111 -5.66 3.21 20.43
C LEU A 111 -6.05 4.47 21.20
N LEU A 112 -7.07 4.37 22.05
CA LEU A 112 -7.53 5.47 22.90
C LEU A 112 -6.45 5.92 23.89
N PHE A 113 -5.78 4.97 24.56
CA PHE A 113 -4.71 5.30 25.50
C PHE A 113 -3.48 5.87 24.81
N ARG A 114 -3.06 5.29 23.68
CA ARG A 114 -1.95 5.79 22.86
C ARG A 114 -2.22 7.22 22.41
N ALA A 115 -3.39 7.51 21.83
CA ALA A 115 -3.73 8.83 21.32
C ALA A 115 -3.73 9.90 22.42
N LYS A 116 -4.19 9.56 23.64
CA LYS A 116 -4.16 10.48 24.79
C LYS A 116 -2.76 10.87 25.27
N VAL A 117 -1.72 10.11 24.92
CA VAL A 117 -0.32 10.48 25.22
C VAL A 117 0.20 11.54 24.23
N GLY A 118 -0.53 11.82 23.14
CA GLY A 118 -0.17 12.83 22.15
C GLY A 118 1.08 12.47 21.34
N PRO A 119 1.14 11.30 20.68
CA PRO A 119 2.26 10.96 19.82
C PRO A 119 2.30 11.90 18.59
N VAL A 120 3.49 12.20 18.09
CA VAL A 120 3.70 13.05 16.90
C VAL A 120 2.95 12.53 15.68
N ILE A 121 2.87 11.20 15.54
CA ILE A 121 2.06 10.51 14.54
C ILE A 121 0.88 9.88 15.27
N ASN A 122 -0.30 10.48 15.09
CA ASN A 122 -1.56 10.08 15.73
C ASN A 122 -2.65 9.86 14.68
N GLU A 123 -2.47 8.84 13.84
CA GLU A 123 -3.38 8.53 12.74
C GLU A 123 -4.84 8.48 13.19
N ALA A 124 -5.68 9.29 12.53
CA ALA A 124 -7.10 9.46 12.78
C ALA A 124 -7.51 9.94 14.19
N ASP A 125 -6.54 10.29 15.04
CA ASP A 125 -6.70 10.82 16.40
C ASP A 125 -7.84 10.17 17.23
N PRO A 126 -7.74 8.88 17.60
CA PRO A 126 -8.75 8.21 18.42
C PRO A 126 -8.67 8.60 19.91
N SER A 127 -8.41 9.86 20.25
CA SER A 127 -8.22 10.37 21.64
C SER A 127 -9.50 10.40 22.49
N ASN A 128 -10.66 10.25 21.86
CA ASN A 128 -11.98 10.19 22.50
C ASN A 128 -12.86 9.06 21.91
N TRP A 129 -14.02 8.83 22.50
CA TRP A 129 -14.90 7.71 22.11
C TRP A 129 -15.52 7.87 20.72
N GLU A 130 -15.80 9.11 20.31
CA GLU A 130 -16.35 9.42 18.99
C GLU A 130 -15.32 9.11 17.91
N ASN A 131 -14.10 9.64 18.03
CA ASN A 131 -13.02 9.40 17.07
C ASN A 131 -12.58 7.92 17.07
N LEU A 132 -12.52 7.27 18.23
CA LEU A 132 -12.24 5.83 18.29
C LEU A 132 -13.28 5.04 17.49
N TRP A 133 -14.56 5.40 17.64
CA TRP A 133 -15.63 4.75 16.92
C TRP A 133 -15.58 5.05 15.42
N ALA A 134 -15.21 6.26 15.01
CA ALA A 134 -14.95 6.62 13.62
C ALA A 134 -13.80 5.80 13.02
N VAL A 135 -12.72 5.55 13.77
CA VAL A 135 -11.62 4.65 13.39
C VAL A 135 -12.09 3.20 13.23
N ILE A 136 -12.84 2.68 14.20
CA ILE A 136 -13.40 1.32 14.13
C ILE A 136 -14.32 1.18 12.90
N ARG A 137 -15.07 2.22 12.58
CA ARG A 137 -15.96 2.27 11.41
C ARG A 137 -15.27 2.57 10.10
N ARG A 138 -13.99 2.95 10.13
CA ARG A 138 -13.21 3.37 8.96
C ARG A 138 -13.86 4.55 8.23
N GLU A 139 -14.45 5.50 8.95
CA GLU A 139 -15.12 6.69 8.37
C GLU A 139 -14.18 7.55 7.52
N GLN A 140 -12.85 7.39 7.69
CA GLN A 140 -11.82 8.05 6.90
C GLN A 140 -11.77 7.56 5.45
N TYR A 141 -12.39 6.41 5.13
CA TYR A 141 -12.36 5.82 3.80
C TYR A 141 -13.78 5.76 3.21
N PRO A 142 -13.97 6.23 1.97
CA PRO A 142 -15.27 6.10 1.30
C PRO A 142 -15.70 4.63 1.21
N PRO A 143 -16.96 4.29 1.57
CA PRO A 143 -17.43 2.93 1.47
C PRO A 143 -17.41 2.48 0.01
N ARG A 144 -16.75 1.35 -0.26
CA ARG A 144 -16.78 0.69 -1.58
C ARG A 144 -17.50 -0.65 -1.49
N SER A 145 -18.34 -0.90 -2.48
CA SER A 145 -19.07 -2.15 -2.64
C SER A 145 -18.26 -3.15 -3.46
N PRO A 146 -18.41 -4.47 -3.22
CA PRO A 146 -17.81 -5.50 -4.08
C PRO A 146 -18.27 -5.46 -5.55
N ILE A 147 -19.34 -4.73 -5.88
CA ILE A 147 -19.85 -4.57 -7.25
C ILE A 147 -19.35 -3.28 -7.93
N ASP A 148 -18.61 -2.43 -7.24
CA ASP A 148 -18.09 -1.19 -7.82
C ASP A 148 -16.89 -1.49 -8.73
N ASN A 149 -16.64 -0.66 -9.72
CA ASN A 149 -15.36 -0.71 -10.41
C ASN A 149 -14.27 -0.15 -9.48
N PRO A 150 -13.18 -0.88 -9.18
CA PRO A 150 -12.14 -0.42 -8.29
C PRO A 150 -11.22 0.64 -8.91
N ILE A 151 -11.22 0.77 -10.24
CA ILE A 151 -10.35 1.68 -11.00
C ILE A 151 -10.97 3.07 -11.06
N TYR A 152 -12.26 3.17 -11.40
CA TYR A 152 -12.92 4.44 -11.62
C TYR A 152 -13.79 4.88 -10.45
N THR A 153 -13.76 6.18 -10.15
CA THR A 153 -14.52 6.77 -9.04
C THR A 153 -16.02 6.71 -9.31
N MET A 154 -16.79 6.57 -8.23
CA MET A 154 -18.25 6.42 -8.29
C MET A 154 -18.95 7.74 -8.65
N ARG A 155 -20.03 7.63 -9.43
CA ARG A 155 -21.15 8.57 -9.34
C ARG A 155 -21.92 8.28 -8.04
N ASP A 156 -22.46 9.33 -7.43
CA ASP A 156 -23.39 9.16 -6.32
C ASP A 156 -24.63 8.40 -6.82
N MET A 157 -24.78 7.15 -6.38
CA MET A 157 -25.81 6.21 -6.83
C MET A 157 -26.39 5.50 -5.61
N SER A 158 -27.72 5.42 -5.55
CA SER A 158 -28.41 4.59 -4.57
C SER A 158 -28.07 3.11 -4.77
N GLY A 159 -28.25 2.30 -3.71
CA GLY A 159 -27.94 0.86 -3.77
C GLY A 159 -28.71 0.09 -4.86
N ILE A 160 -29.95 0.48 -5.14
CA ILE A 160 -30.81 -0.16 -6.15
C ILE A 160 -30.32 0.18 -7.56
N GLU A 161 -30.02 1.44 -7.84
CA GLU A 161 -29.49 1.89 -9.14
C GLU A 161 -28.17 1.19 -9.45
N ARG A 162 -27.31 1.09 -8.43
CA ARG A 162 -26.03 0.42 -8.52
C ARG A 162 -26.16 -1.06 -8.86
N LEU A 163 -27.14 -1.75 -8.26
CA LEU A 163 -27.44 -3.15 -8.56
C LEU A 163 -27.95 -3.31 -10.01
N GLY A 164 -28.84 -2.41 -10.46
CA GLY A 164 -29.34 -2.39 -11.83
C GLY A 164 -28.24 -2.15 -12.85
N ALA A 165 -27.34 -1.19 -12.59
CA ALA A 165 -26.17 -0.92 -13.41
C ALA A 165 -25.22 -2.12 -13.48
N PHE A 166 -24.93 -2.76 -12.34
CA PHE A 166 -24.10 -3.96 -12.28
C PHE A 166 -24.64 -5.07 -13.19
N PHE A 167 -25.90 -5.46 -13.03
CA PHE A 167 -26.49 -6.51 -13.89
C PHE A 167 -26.62 -6.09 -15.36
N GLY A 168 -26.89 -4.81 -15.64
CA GLY A 168 -26.98 -4.28 -17.00
C GLY A 168 -25.64 -4.17 -17.74
N CYS A 169 -24.53 -4.04 -17.01
CA CYS A 169 -23.19 -3.89 -17.56
C CYS A 169 -22.30 -5.13 -17.33
N LEU A 170 -22.78 -6.17 -16.63
CA LEU A 170 -21.99 -7.34 -16.19
C LEU A 170 -21.17 -8.01 -17.31
N PHE A 171 -21.77 -8.12 -18.49
CA PHE A 171 -21.17 -8.74 -19.69
C PHE A 171 -20.57 -7.73 -20.67
N ARG A 172 -20.61 -6.43 -20.39
CA ARG A 172 -19.97 -5.43 -21.25
C ARG A 172 -18.46 -5.46 -21.02
N PHE A 173 -17.70 -5.42 -22.11
CA PHE A 173 -16.25 -5.23 -22.09
C PHE A 173 -15.95 -3.75 -21.84
N THR A 174 -16.03 -3.30 -20.59
CA THR A 174 -15.60 -1.97 -20.13
C THR A 174 -14.21 -2.02 -19.47
N ASP A 175 -13.41 -3.01 -19.84
CA ASP A 175 -12.06 -3.20 -19.35
C ASP A 175 -11.09 -2.40 -20.22
N GLY A 176 -10.84 -1.15 -19.83
CA GLY A 176 -9.93 -0.26 -20.52
C GLY A 176 -10.02 1.18 -20.00
N PRO A 177 -9.11 2.07 -20.42
CA PRO A 177 -9.16 3.49 -20.08
C PRO A 177 -10.47 4.13 -20.53
N VAL A 178 -11.09 4.90 -19.65
CA VAL A 178 -12.18 5.81 -20.03
C VAL A 178 -11.61 6.82 -21.05
N PRO A 179 -12.36 7.19 -22.10
CA PRO A 179 -11.96 8.24 -23.02
C PRO A 179 -11.50 9.51 -22.28
N PRO A 180 -10.41 10.18 -22.71
CA PRO A 180 -9.81 11.31 -21.98
C PRO A 180 -10.78 12.46 -21.69
N ASP A 181 -11.78 12.64 -22.56
CA ASP A 181 -12.84 13.65 -22.47
C ASP A 181 -13.89 13.36 -21.38
N GLN A 182 -13.85 12.18 -20.74
CA GLN A 182 -14.86 11.72 -19.76
C GLN A 182 -14.24 11.29 -18.42
N THR A 183 -13.14 11.92 -18.03
CA THR A 183 -12.40 11.60 -16.80
C THR A 183 -13.01 12.27 -15.55
N GLY A 184 -12.65 11.76 -14.36
CA GLY A 184 -13.12 12.31 -13.08
C GLY A 184 -14.60 12.07 -12.81
N PHE A 185 -15.38 13.14 -12.57
CA PHE A 185 -16.81 13.04 -12.26
C PHE A 185 -17.70 12.74 -13.48
N ALA A 186 -17.13 12.72 -14.69
CA ALA A 186 -17.85 12.53 -15.96
C ALA A 186 -17.93 11.06 -16.45
N VAL A 187 -17.39 10.10 -15.70
CA VAL A 187 -17.26 8.70 -16.13
C VAL A 187 -18.63 8.03 -16.40
N PRO A 188 -18.80 7.27 -17.51
CA PRO A 188 -20.05 6.58 -17.82
C PRO A 188 -20.39 5.45 -16.83
N THR A 189 -21.68 5.20 -16.61
CA THR A 189 -22.17 4.24 -15.60
C THR A 189 -21.61 2.81 -15.75
N CYS A 190 -21.42 2.29 -16.96
CA CYS A 190 -20.85 0.94 -17.11
C CYS A 190 -19.35 0.85 -16.79
N TYR A 191 -18.65 1.98 -16.67
CA TYR A 191 -17.27 2.01 -16.18
C TYR A 191 -17.20 2.14 -14.65
N THR A 192 -18.30 2.47 -13.97
CA THR A 192 -18.32 2.63 -12.50
C THR A 192 -18.71 1.36 -11.76
N VAL A 193 -19.09 0.28 -12.46
CA VAL A 193 -19.44 -1.03 -11.90
C VAL A 193 -18.48 -2.13 -12.36
N ARG A 194 -18.34 -3.18 -11.55
CA ARG A 194 -17.48 -4.34 -11.79
C ARG A 194 -18.03 -5.22 -12.92
N SER A 195 -17.16 -5.62 -13.84
CA SER A 195 -17.46 -6.49 -14.98
C SER A 195 -16.94 -7.93 -14.76
N ILE A 196 -17.45 -8.90 -15.52
CA ILE A 196 -16.89 -10.26 -15.57
C ILE A 196 -15.40 -10.28 -15.98
N PRO A 197 -14.97 -9.59 -17.06
CA PRO A 197 -13.57 -9.67 -17.45
C PRO A 197 -12.63 -9.02 -16.41
N LEU A 198 -13.06 -8.00 -15.65
CA LEU A 198 -12.32 -7.52 -14.49
C LEU A 198 -12.24 -8.58 -13.36
N MET A 199 -13.33 -9.30 -13.08
CA MET A 199 -13.31 -10.44 -12.14
C MET A 199 -12.34 -11.53 -12.59
N PHE A 200 -12.21 -11.76 -13.89
CA PHE A 200 -11.23 -12.70 -14.44
C PHE A 200 -9.80 -12.23 -14.20
N ARG A 201 -9.51 -10.93 -14.31
CA ARG A 201 -8.19 -10.37 -13.95
C ARG A 201 -7.87 -10.56 -12.46
N GLN A 202 -8.85 -10.35 -11.59
CA GLN A 202 -8.69 -10.59 -10.15
C GLN A 202 -8.45 -12.09 -9.84
N LEU A 203 -9.10 -12.99 -10.58
CA LEU A 203 -8.82 -14.43 -10.52
C LEU A 203 -7.40 -14.74 -11.01
N GLN A 204 -6.95 -14.10 -12.08
CA GLN A 204 -5.59 -14.23 -12.58
C GLN A 204 -4.55 -13.81 -11.52
N ASN A 205 -4.79 -12.72 -10.78
CA ASN A 205 -3.95 -12.33 -9.64
C ASN A 205 -3.92 -13.40 -8.54
N TYR A 206 -5.08 -13.94 -8.15
CA TYR A 206 -5.13 -15.00 -7.15
C TYR A 206 -4.32 -16.24 -7.57
N LEU A 207 -4.45 -16.65 -8.84
CA LEU A 207 -3.71 -17.79 -9.41
C LEU A 207 -2.20 -17.51 -9.51
N GLN A 208 -1.82 -16.28 -9.87
CA GLN A 208 -0.43 -15.81 -9.83
C GLN A 208 0.16 -15.98 -8.42
N TYR A 209 -0.52 -15.45 -7.40
CA TYR A 209 -0.02 -15.54 -6.03
C TYR A 209 0.06 -17.00 -5.56
N PHE A 210 -0.88 -17.84 -5.96
CA PHE A 210 -0.86 -19.27 -5.66
C PHE A 210 0.33 -19.99 -6.32
N ASP A 211 0.64 -19.68 -7.59
CA ASP A 211 1.82 -20.18 -8.32
C ASP A 211 3.14 -19.80 -7.62
N TRP A 212 3.21 -18.57 -7.09
CA TRP A 212 4.39 -18.07 -6.39
C TRP A 212 4.73 -18.86 -5.12
N GLN A 213 3.74 -19.47 -4.47
CA GLN A 213 3.96 -20.21 -3.22
C GLN A 213 4.92 -21.40 -3.38
N TRP A 214 5.06 -21.93 -4.59
CA TRP A 214 5.83 -23.17 -4.83
C TRP A 214 7.25 -22.92 -5.34
N ALA A 215 7.44 -21.93 -6.23
CA ALA A 215 8.71 -21.76 -6.94
C ALA A 215 8.93 -20.36 -7.55
N ASN A 216 8.37 -19.28 -6.97
CA ASN A 216 8.58 -17.91 -7.42
C ASN A 216 10.05 -17.57 -7.71
N GLY A 217 10.99 -18.01 -6.87
CA GLY A 217 12.42 -17.70 -7.03
C GLY A 217 13.08 -18.24 -8.29
N LEU A 218 12.45 -19.18 -9.02
CA LEU A 218 12.94 -19.63 -10.32
C LEU A 218 12.71 -18.61 -11.45
N ALA A 219 11.68 -17.76 -11.33
CA ALA A 219 11.34 -16.76 -12.34
C ALA A 219 10.58 -15.56 -11.74
N PRO A 220 11.17 -14.82 -10.78
CA PRO A 220 10.42 -13.85 -9.94
C PRO A 220 9.83 -12.65 -10.71
N PHE A 221 10.24 -12.45 -11.96
CA PHE A 221 9.77 -11.36 -12.82
C PHE A 221 8.67 -11.79 -13.79
N GLU A 222 8.39 -13.09 -13.91
CA GLU A 222 7.29 -13.58 -14.74
C GLU A 222 6.01 -13.64 -13.92
N PRO A 223 4.97 -12.85 -14.29
CA PRO A 223 3.85 -12.61 -13.41
C PRO A 223 3.01 -13.87 -13.19
N VAL A 224 2.66 -14.60 -14.25
CA VAL A 224 1.72 -15.74 -14.18
C VAL A 224 2.32 -16.99 -14.80
N PHE A 225 2.37 -18.09 -14.05
CA PHE A 225 2.71 -19.44 -14.53
C PHE A 225 3.93 -19.50 -15.46
N ALA A 226 5.07 -19.01 -14.98
CA ALA A 226 6.32 -19.17 -15.71
C ALA A 226 6.56 -20.64 -16.07
N ARG A 227 7.03 -20.91 -17.30
CA ARG A 227 7.18 -22.30 -17.80
C ARG A 227 7.98 -23.18 -16.85
N VAL A 228 9.00 -22.62 -16.20
CA VAL A 228 9.86 -23.30 -15.24
C VAL A 228 9.15 -23.63 -13.91
N ARG A 229 8.12 -22.87 -13.53
CA ARG A 229 7.34 -23.06 -12.29
C ARG A 229 6.22 -24.08 -12.45
N ILE A 230 5.66 -24.22 -13.65
CA ILE A 230 4.51 -25.09 -13.94
C ILE A 230 4.64 -26.51 -13.34
N PRO A 231 5.77 -27.24 -13.48
CA PRO A 231 5.89 -28.58 -12.91
C PRO A 231 5.72 -28.61 -11.38
N PHE A 232 6.26 -27.61 -10.68
CA PHE A 232 6.14 -27.50 -9.23
C PHE A 232 4.70 -27.17 -8.82
N THR A 233 4.08 -26.21 -9.50
CA THR A 233 2.69 -25.82 -9.26
C THR A 233 1.74 -27.00 -9.49
N LEU A 234 1.91 -27.76 -10.56
CA LEU A 234 1.13 -28.97 -10.82
C LEU A 234 1.39 -30.06 -9.78
N ALA A 235 2.64 -30.25 -9.34
CA ALA A 235 2.98 -31.23 -8.31
C ALA A 235 2.30 -30.90 -6.97
N PHE A 236 2.32 -29.65 -6.53
CA PHE A 236 1.67 -29.24 -5.28
C PHE A 236 0.15 -29.15 -5.38
N ILE A 237 -0.41 -28.89 -6.57
CA ILE A 237 -1.84 -29.09 -6.81
C ILE A 237 -2.20 -30.57 -6.68
N ALA A 238 -1.44 -31.47 -7.33
CA ALA A 238 -1.71 -32.91 -7.28
C ALA A 238 -1.59 -33.47 -5.85
N LEU A 239 -0.54 -33.08 -5.10
CA LEU A 239 -0.37 -33.44 -3.69
C LEU A 239 -1.52 -32.88 -2.84
N GLY A 240 -1.91 -31.63 -3.05
CA GLY A 240 -3.04 -31.00 -2.37
C GLY A 240 -4.35 -31.75 -2.62
N THR A 241 -4.68 -32.02 -3.87
CA THR A 241 -5.88 -32.78 -4.25
C THR A 241 -5.86 -34.20 -3.67
N PHE A 242 -4.72 -34.90 -3.75
CA PHE A 242 -4.56 -36.23 -3.16
C PHE A 242 -4.76 -36.21 -1.65
N GLY A 243 -4.12 -35.28 -0.95
CA GLY A 243 -4.24 -35.14 0.50
C GLY A 243 -5.63 -34.71 0.96
N ALA A 244 -6.30 -33.82 0.22
CA ALA A 244 -7.69 -33.44 0.47
C ALA A 244 -8.63 -34.65 0.34
N ASN A 245 -8.42 -35.51 -0.67
CA ASN A 245 -9.18 -36.75 -0.83
C ASN A 245 -8.90 -37.77 0.29
N LEU A 246 -7.64 -37.94 0.70
CA LEU A 246 -7.28 -38.78 1.85
C LEU A 246 -7.94 -38.28 3.14
N LEU A 247 -7.88 -36.98 3.40
CA LEU A 247 -8.51 -36.38 4.56
C LEU A 247 -10.02 -36.59 4.51
N ARG A 248 -10.68 -36.36 3.37
CA ARG A 248 -12.12 -36.59 3.21
C ARG A 248 -12.54 -38.02 3.55
N GLN A 249 -11.71 -39.01 3.23
CA GLN A 249 -11.99 -40.42 3.53
C GLN A 249 -11.78 -40.75 5.02
N ARG A 250 -10.88 -40.04 5.70
CA ARG A 250 -10.52 -40.29 7.11
C ARG A 250 -11.36 -39.48 8.09
N ASP A 251 -11.58 -38.21 7.81
CA ASP A 251 -12.28 -37.25 8.65
C ASP A 251 -12.98 -36.19 7.77
N ARG A 252 -14.29 -36.38 7.57
CA ARG A 252 -15.12 -35.47 6.77
C ARG A 252 -15.30 -34.10 7.43
N SER A 253 -15.29 -34.07 8.76
CA SER A 253 -15.49 -32.85 9.54
C SER A 253 -14.31 -31.90 9.32
N VAL A 254 -13.09 -32.39 9.51
CA VAL A 254 -11.86 -31.60 9.28
C VAL A 254 -11.69 -31.26 7.79
N PHE A 255 -12.08 -32.17 6.89
CA PHE A 255 -12.10 -31.86 5.46
C PHE A 255 -12.97 -30.63 5.14
N TRP A 256 -14.22 -30.60 5.60
CA TRP A 256 -15.11 -29.47 5.34
C TRP A 256 -14.66 -28.19 6.02
N LEU A 257 -14.10 -28.28 7.23
CA LEU A 257 -13.47 -27.13 7.90
C LEU A 257 -12.40 -26.49 7.00
N LEU A 258 -11.46 -27.28 6.50
CA LEU A 258 -10.37 -26.79 5.66
C LEU A 258 -10.88 -26.29 4.29
N VAL A 259 -11.84 -26.98 3.67
CA VAL A 259 -12.43 -26.53 2.40
C VAL A 259 -13.13 -25.18 2.57
N LEU A 260 -13.96 -25.02 3.60
CA LEU A 260 -14.63 -23.75 3.88
C LEU A 260 -13.62 -22.64 4.16
N LEU A 261 -12.56 -22.94 4.92
CA LEU A 261 -11.50 -21.97 5.19
C LEU A 261 -10.76 -21.56 3.91
N PHE A 262 -10.40 -22.51 3.05
CA PHE A 262 -9.76 -22.25 1.76
C PHE A 262 -10.65 -21.39 0.85
N VAL A 263 -11.94 -21.73 0.74
CA VAL A 263 -12.88 -21.00 -0.13
C VAL A 263 -13.12 -19.59 0.39
N THR A 264 -13.33 -19.42 1.70
CA THR A 264 -13.63 -18.11 2.30
C THR A 264 -12.42 -17.17 2.29
N THR A 265 -11.23 -17.68 2.58
CA THR A 265 -9.99 -16.88 2.64
C THR A 265 -9.22 -16.81 1.32
N GLY A 266 -9.68 -17.52 0.29
CA GLY A 266 -9.12 -17.49 -1.06
C GLY A 266 -10.11 -16.86 -2.05
N PRO A 267 -10.81 -17.66 -2.89
CA PRO A 267 -11.75 -17.14 -3.89
C PRO A 267 -12.86 -16.23 -3.35
N GLY A 268 -13.40 -16.52 -2.17
CA GLY A 268 -14.42 -15.70 -1.52
C GLY A 268 -13.89 -14.32 -1.14
N LEU A 269 -12.71 -14.28 -0.53
CA LEU A 269 -12.03 -13.03 -0.20
C LEU A 269 -11.64 -12.23 -1.44
N MET A 270 -11.18 -12.89 -2.50
CA MET A 270 -10.88 -12.25 -3.79
C MET A 270 -12.15 -11.59 -4.37
N GLY A 271 -13.27 -12.30 -4.32
CA GLY A 271 -14.59 -11.77 -4.69
C GLY A 271 -14.98 -10.56 -3.85
N TYR A 272 -14.74 -10.59 -2.55
CA TYR A 272 -15.11 -9.50 -1.64
C TYR A 272 -14.21 -8.27 -1.75
N MET A 273 -12.89 -8.45 -1.78
CA MET A 273 -11.93 -7.35 -1.68
C MET A 273 -11.93 -6.44 -2.91
N ASN A 274 -12.31 -6.98 -4.08
CA ASN A 274 -12.46 -6.21 -5.30
C ASN A 274 -11.24 -5.33 -5.62
N PHE A 275 -10.04 -5.91 -5.56
CA PHE A 275 -8.80 -5.17 -5.84
C PHE A 275 -8.75 -4.66 -7.29
N LYS A 276 -7.98 -3.59 -7.51
CA LYS A 276 -7.49 -3.28 -8.87
C LYS A 276 -6.64 -4.46 -9.37
N PRO A 277 -6.38 -4.57 -10.69
CA PRO A 277 -5.34 -5.48 -11.18
C PRO A 277 -4.06 -5.29 -10.36
N GLY A 278 -3.44 -6.42 -9.97
CA GLY A 278 -2.18 -6.36 -9.22
C GLY A 278 -1.07 -5.66 -10.00
N TYR A 279 -0.02 -5.30 -9.29
CA TYR A 279 1.06 -4.46 -9.82
C TYR A 279 1.65 -4.99 -11.14
N SER A 280 1.77 -6.30 -11.30
CA SER A 280 2.41 -6.94 -12.47
C SER A 280 1.44 -7.44 -13.55
N LEU A 281 0.12 -7.24 -13.42
CA LEU A 281 -0.87 -7.77 -14.36
C LEU A 281 -1.63 -6.70 -15.12
N ALA A 282 -2.01 -7.02 -16.35
CA ALA A 282 -2.96 -6.28 -17.18
C ALA A 282 -2.52 -4.89 -17.68
N TRP A 283 -1.21 -4.63 -17.76
CA TRP A 283 -0.64 -3.40 -18.34
C TRP A 283 -0.97 -3.17 -19.82
N ASP A 284 -1.33 -4.24 -20.54
CA ASP A 284 -1.84 -4.19 -21.92
C ASP A 284 -3.21 -3.51 -22.02
N VAL A 285 -4.00 -3.55 -20.94
CA VAL A 285 -5.35 -2.99 -20.88
C VAL A 285 -5.40 -1.73 -20.04
N PHE A 286 -4.64 -1.69 -18.94
CA PHE A 286 -4.56 -0.60 -17.99
C PHE A 286 -3.12 -0.06 -18.01
N PRO A 287 -2.80 0.94 -18.86
CA PRO A 287 -1.41 1.35 -19.04
C PRO A 287 -0.90 2.29 -17.93
N ALA A 288 -1.78 2.77 -17.04
CA ALA A 288 -1.45 3.79 -16.05
C ALA A 288 -1.37 3.20 -14.63
N MET A 289 -0.31 3.55 -13.88
CA MET A 289 -0.05 3.02 -12.53
C MET A 289 -1.21 3.23 -11.54
N GLU A 290 -1.94 4.35 -11.66
CA GLU A 290 -3.14 4.64 -10.87
C GLU A 290 -4.29 3.64 -11.07
N MET A 291 -4.27 2.86 -12.15
CA MET A 291 -5.23 1.80 -12.45
C MET A 291 -4.83 0.44 -11.86
N HIS A 292 -3.64 0.34 -11.26
CA HIS A 292 -3.14 -0.88 -10.60
C HIS A 292 -3.10 -0.70 -9.09
N GLU A 293 -2.95 -1.82 -8.39
CA GLU A 293 -2.48 -1.79 -7.01
C GLU A 293 -1.02 -1.33 -6.96
N VAL A 294 -0.68 -0.52 -5.95
CA VAL A 294 0.68 0.04 -5.76
C VAL A 294 1.75 -1.03 -5.52
N ARG A 295 1.33 -2.24 -5.13
CA ARG A 295 2.16 -3.41 -4.91
C ARG A 295 1.29 -4.66 -4.97
N GLU A 296 1.95 -5.81 -5.02
CA GLU A 296 1.26 -7.10 -4.93
C GLU A 296 0.60 -7.32 -3.56
N ARG A 297 -0.53 -8.03 -3.58
CA ARG A 297 -1.43 -8.24 -2.43
C ARG A 297 -1.64 -9.72 -2.09
N ASP A 298 -0.63 -10.54 -2.36
CA ASP A 298 -0.59 -11.98 -2.05
C ASP A 298 -0.85 -12.30 -0.57
N TYR A 299 -0.38 -11.44 0.34
CA TYR A 299 -0.56 -11.59 1.79
C TYR A 299 -2.02 -11.66 2.26
N PHE A 300 -2.99 -11.15 1.48
CA PHE A 300 -4.41 -11.31 1.82
C PHE A 300 -4.87 -12.78 1.76
N PHE A 301 -4.20 -13.58 0.95
CA PHE A 301 -4.58 -14.96 0.66
C PHE A 301 -3.70 -15.99 1.39
N THR A 302 -2.81 -15.55 2.29
CA THR A 302 -1.88 -16.44 3.00
C THR A 302 -2.58 -17.59 3.72
N VAL A 303 -3.79 -17.37 4.26
CA VAL A 303 -4.56 -18.43 4.92
C VAL A 303 -4.98 -19.51 3.93
N SER A 304 -5.46 -19.17 2.73
CA SER A 304 -5.83 -20.17 1.73
C SER A 304 -4.60 -20.95 1.25
N PHE A 305 -3.45 -20.30 1.14
CA PHE A 305 -2.17 -20.94 0.79
C PHE A 305 -1.69 -21.91 1.88
N GLN A 306 -1.79 -21.52 3.16
CA GLN A 306 -1.49 -22.39 4.30
C GLN A 306 -2.40 -23.61 4.33
N VAL A 307 -3.70 -23.43 4.12
CA VAL A 307 -4.66 -24.55 4.05
C VAL A 307 -4.33 -25.50 2.90
N TRP A 308 -3.98 -24.98 1.72
CA TRP A 308 -3.53 -25.84 0.63
C TRP A 308 -2.21 -26.55 0.95
N GLY A 309 -1.29 -25.90 1.66
CA GLY A 309 -0.07 -26.50 2.19
C GLY A 309 -0.36 -27.66 3.15
N ILE A 310 -1.38 -27.56 4.00
CA ILE A 310 -1.85 -28.66 4.86
C ILE A 310 -2.34 -29.84 4.00
N PHE A 311 -3.17 -29.58 2.99
CA PHE A 311 -3.60 -30.63 2.08
C PHE A 311 -2.40 -31.28 1.37
N ALA A 312 -1.45 -30.50 0.86
CA ALA A 312 -0.27 -31.02 0.20
C ALA A 312 0.60 -31.86 1.16
N GLY A 313 0.74 -31.45 2.41
CA GLY A 313 1.44 -32.19 3.45
C GLY A 313 0.78 -33.54 3.77
N ILE A 314 -0.55 -33.58 3.86
CA ILE A 314 -1.31 -34.84 4.01
C ILE A 314 -1.11 -35.73 2.78
N GLY A 315 -1.14 -35.15 1.58
CA GLY A 315 -0.88 -35.87 0.33
C GLY A 315 0.53 -36.47 0.29
N LEU A 316 1.52 -35.71 0.75
CA LEU A 316 2.91 -36.16 0.83
C LEU A 316 3.09 -37.29 1.85
N ALA A 317 2.43 -37.20 3.02
CA ALA A 317 2.41 -38.28 4.00
C ALA A 317 1.74 -39.55 3.46
N GLY A 318 0.64 -39.41 2.71
CA GLY A 318 -0.02 -40.51 2.00
C GLY A 318 0.84 -41.14 0.92
N LEU A 319 1.61 -40.34 0.19
CA LEU A 319 2.56 -40.82 -0.82
C LEU A 319 3.70 -41.61 -0.17
N TYR A 320 4.29 -41.10 0.92
CA TYR A 320 5.27 -41.83 1.73
C TYR A 320 4.70 -43.16 2.25
N ALA A 321 3.48 -43.14 2.79
CA ALA A 321 2.82 -44.35 3.31
C ALA A 321 2.61 -45.41 2.22
N SER A 322 2.34 -44.98 0.98
CA SER A 322 2.17 -45.88 -0.18
C SER A 322 3.51 -46.41 -0.71
N LEU A 323 4.57 -45.59 -0.67
CA LEU A 323 5.90 -45.97 -1.15
C LEU A 323 6.62 -46.92 -0.19
N ARG A 324 6.54 -46.70 1.13
CA ARG A 324 7.22 -47.55 2.13
C ARG A 324 6.76 -49.01 2.12
N GLU A 325 5.61 -49.30 1.49
CA GLU A 325 5.09 -50.67 1.29
C GLU A 325 5.73 -51.35 0.07
N ARG A 326 6.29 -50.58 -0.87
CA ARG A 326 6.82 -51.07 -2.15
C ARG A 326 8.33 -51.03 -2.23
N ILE A 327 8.98 -50.11 -1.51
CA ILE A 327 10.43 -49.89 -1.53
C ILE A 327 11.00 -49.74 -0.12
N GLN A 328 12.33 -49.80 0.00
CA GLN A 328 13.01 -49.67 1.30
C GLN A 328 12.66 -48.35 1.99
N ARG A 329 12.37 -48.41 3.30
CA ARG A 329 11.99 -47.25 4.12
C ARG A 329 12.88 -46.02 3.97
N PRO A 330 14.22 -46.09 4.02
CA PRO A 330 15.06 -44.90 3.84
C PRO A 330 14.89 -44.28 2.45
N VAL A 331 14.69 -45.10 1.41
CA VAL A 331 14.46 -44.62 0.04
C VAL A 331 13.08 -43.97 -0.08
N ALA A 332 12.04 -44.59 0.50
CA ALA A 332 10.70 -44.02 0.56
C ALA A 332 10.67 -42.68 1.33
N ALA A 333 11.42 -42.57 2.43
CA ALA A 333 11.51 -41.35 3.23
C ALA A 333 12.09 -40.16 2.44
N GLY A 334 12.89 -40.41 1.40
CA GLY A 334 13.41 -39.38 0.50
C GLY A 334 12.31 -38.54 -0.14
N VAL A 335 11.09 -39.07 -0.33
CA VAL A 335 9.96 -38.30 -0.87
C VAL A 335 9.58 -37.12 0.03
N LEU A 336 9.79 -37.23 1.34
CA LEU A 336 9.46 -36.16 2.29
C LEU A 336 10.31 -34.90 2.09
N ALA A 337 11.47 -35.01 1.41
CA ALA A 337 12.28 -33.86 1.03
C ALA A 337 11.55 -32.89 0.09
N ILE A 338 10.47 -33.33 -0.60
CA ILE A 338 9.60 -32.46 -1.39
C ILE A 338 9.04 -31.31 -0.54
N ALA A 339 8.81 -31.51 0.76
CA ALA A 339 8.34 -30.45 1.66
C ALA A 339 9.33 -29.26 1.79
N VAL A 340 10.61 -29.48 1.49
CA VAL A 340 11.67 -28.45 1.55
C VAL A 340 11.73 -27.64 0.25
N LEU A 341 11.16 -28.15 -0.86
CA LEU A 341 11.26 -27.49 -2.17
C LEU A 341 10.71 -26.06 -2.16
N PRO A 342 9.51 -25.75 -1.63
CA PRO A 342 9.01 -24.37 -1.65
C PRO A 342 9.94 -23.41 -0.90
N PHE A 343 10.53 -23.85 0.20
CA PHE A 343 11.51 -23.06 0.94
C PHE A 343 12.77 -22.82 0.12
N ALA A 344 13.35 -23.87 -0.45
CA ALA A 344 14.59 -23.76 -1.24
C ALA A 344 14.40 -22.95 -2.52
N LEU A 345 13.31 -23.18 -3.26
CA LEU A 345 13.02 -22.52 -4.54
C LEU A 345 12.61 -21.05 -4.36
N ASN A 346 12.09 -20.67 -3.20
CA ASN A 346 11.71 -19.29 -2.88
C ASN A 346 12.71 -18.54 -2.01
N PHE A 347 13.78 -19.20 -1.51
CA PHE A 347 14.71 -18.59 -0.56
C PHE A 347 15.29 -17.27 -1.06
N ASN A 348 15.76 -17.24 -2.32
CA ASN A 348 16.34 -16.03 -2.91
C ASN A 348 15.30 -14.93 -3.17
N ALA A 349 14.05 -15.29 -3.48
CA ALA A 349 12.98 -14.31 -3.67
C ALA A 349 12.46 -13.74 -2.35
N ALA A 350 12.55 -14.49 -1.25
CA ALA A 350 12.07 -14.11 0.08
C ALA A 350 13.15 -13.47 0.96
N SER A 351 14.43 -13.80 0.77
CA SER A 351 15.53 -13.26 1.57
C SER A 351 15.64 -11.74 1.37
N ARG A 352 15.69 -11.00 2.47
CA ARG A 352 16.04 -9.56 2.53
C ARG A 352 17.31 -9.31 3.33
N ALA A 353 18.05 -10.37 3.65
CA ALA A 353 19.22 -10.31 4.52
C ALA A 353 20.47 -9.77 3.82
N HIS A 354 20.52 -9.83 2.48
CA HIS A 354 21.68 -9.53 1.66
C HIS A 354 21.33 -8.56 0.53
N GLY A 355 22.32 -7.79 0.10
CA GLY A 355 22.23 -6.90 -1.06
C GLY A 355 21.58 -5.53 -0.77
N PRO A 356 21.49 -4.70 -1.82
CA PRO A 356 21.01 -3.32 -1.72
C PRO A 356 19.64 -3.11 -1.08
N GLU A 357 18.73 -4.06 -1.32
CA GLU A 357 17.33 -4.03 -0.86
C GLU A 357 17.19 -3.89 0.67
N ARG A 358 18.21 -4.31 1.44
CA ARG A 358 18.19 -4.22 2.90
C ARG A 358 18.16 -2.78 3.41
N ARG A 359 18.87 -1.87 2.74
CA ARG A 359 19.10 -0.48 3.20
C ARG A 359 18.43 0.56 2.32
N LEU A 360 17.98 0.18 1.13
CA LEU A 360 17.56 1.12 0.09
C LEU A 360 16.44 2.07 0.54
N ALA A 361 15.39 1.58 1.22
CA ALA A 361 14.30 2.43 1.70
C ALA A 361 14.75 3.44 2.77
N GLN A 362 15.59 3.01 3.71
CA GLN A 362 16.16 3.85 4.75
C GLN A 362 17.10 4.92 4.15
N GLU A 363 18.00 4.50 3.24
CA GLU A 363 18.99 5.38 2.63
C GLU A 363 18.37 6.37 1.63
N PHE A 364 17.31 5.98 0.93
CA PHE A 364 16.46 6.89 0.14
C PHE A 364 15.82 7.95 1.02
N ALA A 365 15.18 7.55 2.13
CA ALA A 365 14.54 8.48 3.06
C ALA A 365 15.55 9.45 3.68
N TYR A 366 16.73 8.95 4.05
CA TYR A 366 17.82 9.76 4.56
C TYR A 366 18.25 10.80 3.52
N SER A 367 18.51 10.37 2.29
CA SER A 367 18.92 11.26 1.20
C SER A 367 17.87 12.33 0.89
N LEU A 368 16.57 11.99 0.98
CA LEU A 368 15.48 12.92 0.77
C LEU A 368 15.38 13.97 1.89
N LEU A 369 15.46 13.58 3.18
CA LEU A 369 15.51 14.52 4.31
C LEU A 369 16.72 15.44 4.22
N GLN A 370 17.88 14.90 3.85
CA GLN A 370 19.12 15.65 3.75
C GLN A 370 19.17 16.65 2.58
N SER A 371 18.25 16.51 1.62
CA SER A 371 18.09 17.47 0.53
C SER A 371 17.45 18.78 0.99
N VAL A 372 16.69 18.76 2.09
CA VAL A 372 15.83 19.85 2.55
C VAL A 372 16.57 20.75 3.53
N GLU A 373 16.51 22.07 3.31
CA GLU A 373 17.04 23.10 4.22
C GLU A 373 16.41 23.02 5.64
N PRO A 374 17.10 23.49 6.71
CA PRO A 374 16.57 23.42 8.06
C PRO A 374 15.18 24.05 8.21
N TYR A 375 14.32 23.39 8.98
CA TYR A 375 12.91 23.77 9.20
C TYR A 375 12.02 23.78 7.95
N GLY A 376 12.50 23.20 6.84
CA GLY A 376 11.79 23.14 5.57
C GLY A 376 10.52 22.27 5.61
N ILE A 377 9.60 22.56 4.70
CA ILE A 377 8.40 21.76 4.43
C ILE A 377 8.68 20.88 3.22
N LEU A 378 8.57 19.56 3.38
CA LEU A 378 8.72 18.57 2.32
C LEU A 378 7.38 17.91 2.02
N PHE A 379 6.82 18.21 0.85
CA PHE A 379 5.64 17.53 0.35
C PHE A 379 6.00 16.16 -0.23
N THR A 380 5.28 15.13 0.21
CA THR A 380 5.41 13.73 -0.18
C THR A 380 4.06 13.18 -0.63
N ASN A 381 4.03 11.98 -1.21
CA ASN A 381 2.83 11.35 -1.71
C ASN A 381 2.81 9.83 -1.44
N GLY A 382 1.92 9.44 -0.53
CA GLY A 382 1.62 8.04 -0.23
C GLY A 382 2.55 7.43 0.82
N ASP A 383 2.36 6.14 1.10
CA ASP A 383 3.00 5.49 2.23
C ASP A 383 4.49 5.19 1.97
N ASN A 384 4.81 4.85 0.72
CA ASN A 384 6.15 4.37 0.32
C ASN A 384 7.24 5.45 0.38
N ASP A 385 6.88 6.74 0.34
CA ASP A 385 7.84 7.83 0.53
C ASP A 385 7.77 8.41 1.94
N THR A 386 6.59 8.48 2.54
CA THR A 386 6.37 9.17 3.82
C THR A 386 6.78 8.33 5.02
N PHE A 387 6.40 7.04 5.04
CA PHE A 387 6.61 6.21 6.24
C PHE A 387 8.09 5.94 6.52
N PRO A 388 8.96 5.73 5.50
CA PRO A 388 10.40 5.69 5.73
C PRO A 388 10.96 6.98 6.35
N LEU A 389 10.47 8.16 5.95
CA LEU A 389 10.89 9.45 6.52
C LEU A 389 10.46 9.57 7.98
N TRP A 390 9.20 9.24 8.28
CA TRP A 390 8.68 9.23 9.64
C TRP A 390 9.41 8.24 10.54
N TYR A 391 9.78 7.06 10.03
CA TYR A 391 10.60 6.11 10.77
C TYR A 391 11.96 6.74 11.12
N LEU A 392 12.64 7.37 10.16
CA LEU A 392 13.91 8.06 10.43
C LEU A 392 13.76 9.17 11.47
N GLN A 393 12.70 9.98 11.37
CA GLN A 393 12.47 11.09 12.29
C GLN A 393 12.09 10.61 13.70
N GLU A 394 11.12 9.71 13.83
CA GLU A 394 10.54 9.37 15.14
C GLU A 394 11.26 8.21 15.84
N VAL A 395 11.95 7.34 15.10
CA VAL A 395 12.68 6.20 15.66
C VAL A 395 14.19 6.45 15.67
N GLU A 396 14.76 6.94 14.58
CA GLU A 396 16.22 7.17 14.46
C GLU A 396 16.65 8.59 14.84
N GLY A 397 15.69 9.50 15.05
CA GLY A 397 15.95 10.89 15.45
C GLY A 397 16.40 11.83 14.32
N VAL A 398 16.52 11.35 13.08
CA VAL A 398 17.16 12.09 11.99
C VAL A 398 16.27 13.20 11.43
N ARG A 399 16.78 14.43 11.36
CA ARG A 399 16.15 15.60 10.70
C ARG A 399 14.72 15.82 11.18
N GLN A 400 14.54 15.75 12.49
CA GLN A 400 13.26 16.00 13.16
C GLN A 400 12.72 17.43 12.97
N ASP A 401 13.57 18.35 12.52
CA ASP A 401 13.27 19.74 12.19
C ASP A 401 12.44 19.91 10.90
N VAL A 402 12.53 18.95 9.98
CA VAL A 402 11.84 18.99 8.68
C VAL A 402 10.38 18.57 8.84
N ALA A 403 9.46 19.37 8.30
CA ALA A 403 8.04 19.04 8.26
C ALA A 403 7.71 18.19 7.03
N VAL A 404 7.40 16.91 7.23
CA VAL A 404 6.96 15.99 6.16
C VAL A 404 5.45 16.04 5.99
N VAL A 405 4.99 16.48 4.82
CA VAL A 405 3.57 16.67 4.49
C VAL A 405 3.13 15.68 3.40
N ASN A 406 2.44 14.63 3.81
CA ASN A 406 1.88 13.62 2.92
C ASN A 406 0.57 14.11 2.29
N LEU A 407 0.57 14.28 0.96
CA LEU A 407 -0.57 14.80 0.22
C LEU A 407 -1.77 13.85 0.16
N SER A 408 -1.56 12.53 0.28
CA SER A 408 -2.66 11.57 0.37
C SER A 408 -3.42 11.73 1.68
N LEU A 409 -2.69 11.88 2.80
CA LEU A 409 -3.27 12.15 4.12
C LEU A 409 -3.77 13.60 4.26
N GLY A 410 -3.22 14.52 3.47
CA GLY A 410 -3.67 15.92 3.35
C GLY A 410 -5.12 16.10 2.94
N ASN A 411 -5.83 15.03 2.58
CA ASN A 411 -7.27 15.01 2.37
C ASN A 411 -8.11 14.78 3.63
N THR A 412 -7.46 14.58 4.78
CA THR A 412 -8.14 14.18 6.02
C THR A 412 -7.98 15.24 7.09
N ASP A 413 -9.10 15.57 7.76
CA ASP A 413 -9.15 16.63 8.78
C ASP A 413 -8.16 16.40 9.92
N TRP A 414 -8.04 15.16 10.39
CA TRP A 414 -7.15 14.81 11.50
C TRP A 414 -5.69 15.11 11.15
N TYR A 415 -5.29 14.88 9.89
CA TYR A 415 -3.91 15.09 9.46
C TYR A 415 -3.60 16.58 9.33
N ILE A 416 -4.56 17.36 8.81
CA ILE A 416 -4.42 18.83 8.75
C ILE A 416 -4.31 19.41 10.17
N ARG A 417 -5.13 18.94 11.12
CA ARG A 417 -4.99 19.33 12.55
C ARG A 417 -3.64 18.92 13.12
N GLN A 418 -3.18 17.71 12.85
CA GLN A 418 -1.87 17.23 13.31
C GLN A 418 -0.72 18.10 12.77
N LEU A 419 -0.75 18.52 11.51
CA LEU A 419 0.27 19.42 10.94
C LEU A 419 0.30 20.80 11.62
N ARG A 420 -0.85 21.30 12.08
CA ARG A 420 -0.94 22.52 12.90
C ARG A 420 -0.42 22.29 14.32
N ASP A 421 -0.85 21.20 14.95
CA ASP A 421 -0.71 21.03 16.40
C ASP A 421 0.64 20.41 16.80
N ASN A 422 1.33 19.75 15.86
CA ASN A 422 2.65 19.18 16.11
C ASN A 422 3.70 20.27 16.39
N PRO A 423 4.58 20.07 17.39
CA PRO A 423 5.61 21.04 17.73
C PRO A 423 6.69 21.12 16.65
N VAL A 424 7.22 22.32 16.44
CA VAL A 424 8.45 22.52 15.68
C VAL A 424 9.62 22.06 16.55
N ARG A 425 10.42 21.13 16.03
CA ARG A 425 11.60 20.59 16.73
C ARG A 425 12.87 21.32 16.31
N PRO A 426 13.86 21.48 17.19
CA PRO A 426 15.10 22.19 16.88
C PRO A 426 15.91 21.44 15.81
N PHE A 427 16.60 22.21 14.97
CA PHE A 427 17.60 21.67 14.05
C PHE A 427 18.89 21.36 14.82
N ASP A 428 19.40 20.13 14.66
CA ASP A 428 20.72 19.72 15.16
C ASP A 428 21.76 19.83 14.02
N PRO A 429 22.73 20.76 14.11
CA PRO A 429 23.76 20.93 13.09
C PRO A 429 24.62 19.69 12.83
N SER A 430 24.71 18.76 13.79
CA SER A 430 25.47 17.51 13.60
C SER A 430 24.79 16.56 12.62
N GLU A 431 23.47 16.68 12.43
CA GLU A 431 22.70 15.83 11.51
C GLU A 431 22.78 16.30 10.05
N ALA A 432 23.05 17.58 9.81
CA ALA A 432 23.32 18.12 8.49
C ALA A 432 24.36 19.24 8.53
N PRO A 433 25.66 18.91 8.67
CA PRO A 433 26.73 19.90 8.85
C PRO A 433 26.84 20.91 7.71
N TRP A 434 26.46 20.53 6.48
CA TRP A 434 26.43 21.41 5.31
C TRP A 434 25.34 22.49 5.35
N PHE A 435 24.44 22.45 6.32
CA PHE A 435 23.47 23.51 6.61
C PHE A 435 23.78 24.26 7.90
N ALA A 436 24.79 23.84 8.66
CA ALA A 436 25.11 24.44 9.95
C ALA A 436 25.44 25.93 9.82
N GLU A 437 26.20 26.29 8.78
CA GLU A 437 26.50 27.67 8.44
C GLU A 437 25.31 28.30 7.71
N GLY A 438 24.63 29.24 8.36
CA GLY A 438 23.48 29.94 7.79
C GLY A 438 22.12 29.27 8.05
N ALA A 439 22.04 28.28 8.94
CA ALA A 439 20.76 27.76 9.41
C ALA A 439 19.88 28.91 9.95
N PRO A 440 18.62 29.05 9.47
CA PRO A 440 17.72 30.08 9.97
C PRO A 440 17.38 29.82 11.45
N GLU A 441 16.97 30.88 12.16
CA GLU A 441 16.38 30.71 13.48
C GLU A 441 15.10 29.88 13.40
N MET A 442 14.77 29.19 14.50
CA MET A 442 13.57 28.38 14.57
C MET A 442 12.33 29.23 14.27
N PRO A 443 11.57 28.92 13.21
CA PRO A 443 10.40 29.71 12.84
C PRO A 443 9.32 29.63 13.93
N PRO A 444 8.68 30.76 14.27
CA PRO A 444 7.66 30.80 15.30
C PRO A 444 6.34 30.18 14.82
N GLY A 445 5.65 29.49 15.72
CA GLY A 445 4.30 29.00 15.49
C GLY A 445 4.19 27.75 14.61
N PRO A 446 2.94 27.31 14.36
CA PRO A 446 2.64 26.09 13.61
C PRO A 446 2.90 26.23 12.10
N LEU A 447 2.78 25.12 11.36
CA LEU A 447 2.91 25.13 9.90
C LEU A 447 1.78 25.91 9.21
N HIS A 448 0.58 25.92 9.79
CA HIS A 448 -0.54 26.74 9.33
C HIS A 448 -1.46 27.11 10.49
N THR A 449 -2.34 28.08 10.27
CA THR A 449 -3.25 28.63 11.29
C THR A 449 -4.72 28.27 11.06
N LEU A 450 -5.01 27.34 10.13
CA LEU A 450 -6.39 26.86 9.89
C LEU A 450 -7.08 26.44 11.20
N THR A 451 -8.28 26.98 11.40
CA THR A 451 -9.15 26.63 12.52
C THR A 451 -9.84 25.29 12.27
N ASP A 452 -10.30 24.65 13.34
CA ASP A 452 -11.05 23.39 13.26
C ASP A 452 -12.30 23.49 12.36
N ARG A 453 -12.92 24.68 12.33
CA ARG A 453 -14.08 24.97 11.49
C ARG A 453 -13.70 25.03 10.01
N GLU A 454 -12.64 25.77 9.67
CA GLU A 454 -12.15 25.84 8.28
C GLU A 454 -11.74 24.46 7.76
N ILE A 455 -11.09 23.65 8.60
CA ILE A 455 -10.70 22.28 8.25
C ILE A 455 -11.95 21.42 7.97
N ALA A 456 -12.96 21.48 8.84
CA ALA A 456 -14.20 20.70 8.65
C ALA A 456 -15.03 21.16 7.43
N ASP A 457 -14.88 22.41 7.01
CA ASP A 457 -15.55 22.98 5.84
C ASP A 457 -14.81 22.65 4.51
N PHE A 458 -13.60 22.09 4.56
CA PHE A 458 -12.86 21.70 3.36
C PHE A 458 -13.53 20.51 2.66
N GLN A 459 -13.88 20.71 1.39
CA GLN A 459 -14.51 19.68 0.56
C GLN A 459 -13.89 19.68 -0.83
N SER A 460 -13.71 18.48 -1.39
CA SER A 460 -13.27 18.34 -2.78
C SER A 460 -14.40 18.77 -3.72
N MET A 461 -14.07 19.55 -4.75
CA MET A 461 -15.07 20.09 -5.68
C MET A 461 -14.54 20.23 -7.11
N LEU A 462 -15.45 20.29 -8.07
CA LEU A 462 -15.14 20.84 -9.39
C LEU A 462 -15.24 22.35 -9.33
N LEU A 463 -14.20 23.04 -9.80
CA LEU A 463 -14.18 24.50 -9.75
C LEU A 463 -15.24 25.10 -10.69
N PRO A 464 -16.17 25.93 -10.19
CA PRO A 464 -17.22 26.54 -11.02
C PRO A 464 -16.69 27.69 -11.89
N ARG A 465 -15.45 28.14 -11.64
CA ARG A 465 -14.73 29.15 -12.40
C ARG A 465 -13.24 28.97 -12.16
N SER A 466 -12.42 29.50 -13.06
CA SER A 466 -10.98 29.52 -12.85
C SER A 466 -10.61 30.23 -11.54
N LEU A 467 -9.71 29.61 -10.77
CA LEU A 467 -9.18 30.12 -9.51
C LEU A 467 -7.68 30.39 -9.68
N THR A 468 -7.24 31.62 -9.46
CA THR A 468 -5.80 31.93 -9.44
C THR A 468 -5.38 32.20 -8.00
N PHE A 469 -4.49 31.37 -7.51
CA PHE A 469 -3.81 31.54 -6.23
C PHE A 469 -2.49 32.30 -6.41
N ARG A 470 -2.15 33.15 -5.44
CA ARG A 470 -0.86 33.84 -5.37
C ARG A 470 -0.25 33.74 -3.97
N ALA A 471 1.03 33.34 -3.91
CA ALA A 471 1.87 33.36 -2.71
C ALA A 471 3.27 33.85 -3.05
N GLY A 472 3.60 35.06 -2.57
CA GLY A 472 4.78 35.76 -3.03
C GLY A 472 4.75 35.91 -4.55
N ARG A 473 5.79 35.40 -5.24
CA ARG A 473 5.86 35.38 -6.71
C ARG A 473 5.16 34.18 -7.36
N VAL A 474 4.86 33.12 -6.60
CA VAL A 474 4.17 31.93 -7.12
C VAL A 474 2.74 32.32 -7.47
N ALA A 475 2.37 32.18 -8.74
CA ALA A 475 1.01 32.32 -9.20
C ALA A 475 0.57 31.02 -9.89
N VAL A 476 -0.44 30.35 -9.32
CA VAL A 476 -0.99 29.09 -9.83
C VAL A 476 -2.43 29.33 -10.23
N THR A 477 -2.77 29.00 -11.47
CA THR A 477 -4.15 29.06 -11.95
C THR A 477 -4.70 27.65 -12.10
N TYR A 478 -5.82 27.40 -11.44
CA TYR A 478 -6.66 26.23 -11.64
C TYR A 478 -7.79 26.62 -12.60
N PRO A 479 -7.87 26.03 -13.80
CA PRO A 479 -8.96 26.30 -14.74
C PRO A 479 -10.34 25.93 -14.18
N GLU A 480 -11.39 26.54 -14.73
CA GLU A 480 -12.76 26.08 -14.55
C GLU A 480 -12.89 24.57 -14.86
N GLN A 481 -13.79 23.88 -14.16
CA GLN A 481 -14.01 22.43 -14.22
C GLN A 481 -12.81 21.57 -13.79
N SER A 482 -11.75 22.16 -13.22
CA SER A 482 -10.69 21.36 -12.59
C SER A 482 -11.19 20.74 -11.30
N ALA A 483 -10.83 19.47 -11.06
CA ALA A 483 -10.95 18.87 -9.73
C ALA A 483 -9.99 19.58 -8.78
N PHE A 484 -10.52 20.05 -7.66
CA PHE A 484 -9.79 20.77 -6.62
C PHE A 484 -10.02 20.04 -5.30
N TYR A 485 -8.97 19.42 -4.80
CA TYR A 485 -9.00 18.54 -3.65
C TYR A 485 -8.64 19.28 -2.36
N VAL A 486 -8.95 18.66 -1.23
CA VAL A 486 -8.63 19.19 0.10
C VAL A 486 -7.11 19.40 0.26
N TYR A 487 -6.28 18.49 -0.26
CA TYR A 487 -4.83 18.65 -0.22
C TYR A 487 -4.34 19.85 -1.06
N ASP A 488 -5.03 20.25 -2.14
CA ASP A 488 -4.67 21.44 -2.91
C ASP A 488 -4.85 22.71 -2.06
N MET A 489 -5.94 22.77 -1.29
CA MET A 489 -6.20 23.85 -0.33
C MET A 489 -5.11 23.91 0.75
N LEU A 490 -4.67 22.74 1.24
CA LEU A 490 -3.57 22.65 2.20
C LEU A 490 -2.25 23.14 1.62
N ILE A 491 -1.87 22.72 0.41
CA ILE A 491 -0.65 23.19 -0.28
C ILE A 491 -0.69 24.72 -0.38
N ILE A 492 -1.79 25.27 -0.87
CA ILE A 492 -2.01 26.71 -1.02
C ILE A 492 -1.81 27.42 0.33
N ARG A 493 -2.43 26.90 1.39
CA ARG A 493 -2.35 27.50 2.71
C ARG A 493 -0.93 27.48 3.28
N LEU A 494 -0.24 26.34 3.17
CA LEU A 494 1.14 26.19 3.60
C LEU A 494 2.07 27.13 2.85
N LEU A 495 1.87 27.30 1.54
CA LEU A 495 2.60 28.30 0.77
C LEU A 495 2.32 29.71 1.32
N GLN A 496 1.06 30.15 1.42
CA GLN A 496 0.70 31.49 1.91
C GLN A 496 1.36 31.86 3.25
N GLU A 497 1.37 30.93 4.21
CA GLU A 497 1.83 31.20 5.56
C GLU A 497 3.34 31.04 5.75
N ASN A 498 4.01 30.26 4.89
CA ASN A 498 5.42 29.91 5.05
C ASN A 498 6.35 30.55 4.02
N VAL A 499 5.83 31.24 3.01
CA VAL A 499 6.64 32.06 2.09
C VAL A 499 7.55 33.01 2.90
N GLY A 500 8.86 32.73 2.87
CA GLY A 500 9.90 33.49 3.59
C GLY A 500 10.11 33.16 5.06
N ARG A 501 9.27 32.29 5.63
CA ARG A 501 9.46 31.77 6.98
C ARG A 501 10.10 30.40 6.96
N ARG A 502 9.73 29.56 5.99
CA ARG A 502 10.28 28.21 5.82
C ARG A 502 10.61 27.96 4.35
N PRO A 503 11.71 27.25 4.07
CA PRO A 503 11.93 26.62 2.78
C PRO A 503 10.79 25.64 2.45
N VAL A 504 10.39 25.56 1.18
CA VAL A 504 9.31 24.66 0.74
C VAL A 504 9.80 23.80 -0.42
N TYR A 505 9.53 22.50 -0.33
CA TYR A 505 10.02 21.49 -1.23
C TYR A 505 8.92 20.51 -1.61
N PHE A 506 8.97 20.01 -2.84
CA PHE A 506 8.26 18.80 -3.25
C PHE A 506 9.27 17.69 -3.46
N SER A 507 9.00 16.50 -2.93
CA SER A 507 9.71 15.30 -3.36
C SER A 507 9.45 15.08 -4.85
N MET A 508 10.43 14.56 -5.59
CA MET A 508 10.19 14.11 -6.96
C MET A 508 9.12 13.00 -7.04
N THR A 509 8.89 12.28 -5.94
CA THR A 509 7.82 11.27 -5.80
C THR A 509 6.43 11.87 -5.55
N ALA A 510 6.34 13.18 -5.30
CA ALA A 510 5.08 13.84 -4.96
C ALA A 510 4.08 13.91 -6.12
N GLY A 511 4.40 13.36 -7.30
CA GLY A 511 3.54 13.37 -8.49
C GLY A 511 3.62 14.69 -9.25
N THR A 512 3.80 14.62 -10.56
CA THR A 512 3.90 15.79 -11.47
C THR A 512 2.70 16.71 -11.36
N GLN A 513 1.50 16.17 -11.15
CA GLN A 513 0.27 16.95 -11.00
C GLN A 513 0.31 17.95 -9.82
N ASN A 514 1.11 17.69 -8.79
CA ASN A 514 1.11 18.50 -7.57
C ASN A 514 2.07 19.69 -7.66
N TRP A 515 3.15 19.59 -8.44
CA TRP A 515 4.15 20.65 -8.58
C TRP A 515 4.23 21.26 -9.98
N SER A 516 3.73 20.62 -11.04
CA SER A 516 3.88 21.10 -12.44
C SER A 516 3.25 22.45 -12.69
N ARG A 517 2.17 22.77 -11.97
CA ARG A 517 1.53 24.10 -12.01
C ARG A 517 2.42 25.22 -11.45
N MET A 518 3.50 24.85 -10.76
CA MET A 518 4.51 25.74 -10.21
C MET A 518 5.87 25.56 -10.92
N ALA A 519 5.93 24.91 -12.09
CA ALA A 519 7.18 24.60 -12.80
C ALA A 519 8.11 25.82 -12.95
N ASP A 520 7.54 26.99 -13.28
CA ASP A 520 8.30 28.25 -13.45
C ASP A 520 8.91 28.80 -12.15
N TYR A 521 8.47 28.28 -11.00
CA TYR A 521 8.88 28.74 -9.67
C TYR A 521 9.72 27.71 -8.92
N ILE A 522 10.04 26.57 -9.53
CA ILE A 522 10.81 25.51 -8.88
C ILE A 522 12.17 25.30 -9.55
N THR A 523 13.12 24.81 -8.77
CA THR A 523 14.37 24.26 -9.29
C THR A 523 14.60 22.89 -8.69
N GLN A 524 15.16 21.97 -9.47
CA GLN A 524 15.57 20.67 -8.96
C GLN A 524 16.85 20.82 -8.14
N GLN A 525 16.83 20.30 -6.92
CA GLN A 525 17.98 20.16 -6.04
C GLN A 525 18.06 18.69 -5.61
N GLY A 526 18.80 17.89 -6.37
CA GLY A 526 18.83 16.45 -6.14
C GLY A 526 17.47 15.78 -6.35
N MET A 527 16.89 15.23 -5.29
CA MET A 527 15.63 14.46 -5.31
C MET A 527 14.41 15.30 -4.96
N VAL A 528 14.59 16.59 -4.72
CA VAL A 528 13.52 17.52 -4.36
C VAL A 528 13.45 18.69 -5.33
N PHE A 529 12.26 19.26 -5.46
CA PHE A 529 12.00 20.51 -6.17
C PHE A 529 11.82 21.62 -5.14
N ARG A 530 12.75 22.58 -5.12
CA ARG A 530 12.70 23.75 -4.23
C ARG A 530 11.76 24.80 -4.81
N VAL A 531 10.77 25.23 -4.03
CA VAL A 531 9.86 26.32 -4.41
C VAL A 531 10.50 27.67 -4.07
N HIS A 532 10.69 28.49 -5.09
CA HIS A 532 11.22 29.84 -4.96
C HIS A 532 10.06 30.83 -4.93
N ALA A 533 9.50 31.07 -3.74
CA ALA A 533 8.31 31.92 -3.61
C ALA A 533 8.59 33.40 -3.31
N GLN A 534 9.80 33.76 -2.88
CA GLN A 534 10.17 35.15 -2.58
C GLN A 534 11.28 35.70 -3.48
N ALA A 535 12.37 34.96 -3.60
CA ALA A 535 13.49 35.33 -4.46
C ALA A 535 13.43 34.56 -5.79
N PRO A 536 13.88 35.15 -6.91
CA PRO A 536 14.18 34.37 -8.08
C PRO A 536 15.32 33.38 -7.78
N PRO A 537 15.33 32.20 -8.43
CA PRO A 537 16.47 31.30 -8.30
C PRO A 537 17.72 31.98 -8.87
N ASP A 538 18.88 31.60 -8.35
CA ASP A 538 20.17 32.02 -8.93
C ASP A 538 20.37 31.29 -10.27
N THR A 539 19.99 31.95 -11.36
CA THR A 539 20.05 31.40 -12.71
C THR A 539 21.48 31.12 -13.18
N THR A 540 22.51 31.66 -12.51
CA THR A 540 23.92 31.39 -12.86
C THR A 540 24.36 29.97 -12.55
N ARG A 541 23.58 29.25 -11.73
CA ARG A 541 23.85 27.87 -11.30
C ARG A 541 22.89 26.86 -11.91
N LEU A 542 21.96 27.32 -12.74
CA LEU A 542 20.92 26.49 -13.31
C LEU A 542 21.31 26.00 -14.70
N ALA A 543 21.11 24.72 -14.95
CA ALA A 543 21.10 24.17 -16.31
C ALA A 543 19.73 23.59 -16.65
N PRO A 544 19.48 23.27 -17.93
CA PRO A 544 18.31 22.49 -18.32
C PRO A 544 18.28 21.16 -17.57
N GLY A 545 17.24 20.93 -16.78
CA GLY A 545 17.05 19.70 -16.03
C GLY A 545 15.97 18.82 -16.64
N ILE A 546 15.66 17.72 -15.94
CA ILE A 546 14.63 16.77 -16.35
C ILE A 546 13.22 17.31 -16.10
N PHE A 547 12.24 16.78 -16.82
CA PHE A 547 10.83 17.22 -16.73
C PHE A 547 10.61 18.73 -16.97
N SER A 548 11.51 19.36 -17.73
CA SER A 548 11.54 20.80 -17.98
C SER A 548 11.70 21.66 -16.71
N VAL A 549 12.23 21.08 -15.63
CA VAL A 549 12.55 21.81 -14.40
C VAL A 549 14.06 22.10 -14.38
N PRO A 550 14.49 23.37 -14.28
CA PRO A 550 15.91 23.71 -14.20
C PRO A 550 16.58 23.05 -13.00
N ILE A 551 17.77 22.50 -13.20
CA ILE A 551 18.56 21.82 -12.16
C ILE A 551 19.62 22.78 -11.61
N ASP A 552 19.71 22.90 -10.28
CA ASP A 552 20.77 23.61 -9.58
C ASP A 552 22.01 22.72 -9.51
N LEU A 553 23.01 23.00 -10.35
CA LEU A 553 24.15 22.11 -10.60
C LEU A 553 25.01 21.93 -9.35
N PRO A 554 25.58 23.00 -8.75
CA PRO A 554 26.44 22.85 -7.59
C PRO A 554 25.73 22.16 -6.44
N ARG A 555 24.45 22.48 -6.23
CA ARG A 555 23.66 21.89 -5.17
C ARG A 555 23.40 20.41 -5.43
N THR A 556 22.99 20.05 -6.64
CA THR A 556 22.65 18.67 -6.98
C THR A 556 23.89 17.78 -7.02
N ASP A 557 25.01 18.27 -7.54
CA ASP A 557 26.28 17.55 -7.56
C ASP A 557 26.78 17.26 -6.14
N SER A 558 26.75 18.28 -5.27
CA SER A 558 27.10 18.12 -3.86
C SER A 558 26.20 17.12 -3.15
N LEU A 559 24.88 17.15 -3.37
CA LEU A 559 23.97 16.20 -2.76
C LEU A 559 24.23 14.77 -3.25
N ALA A 560 24.31 14.59 -4.57
CA ALA A 560 24.48 13.28 -5.19
C ALA A 560 25.79 12.60 -4.77
N TRP A 561 26.90 13.33 -4.70
CA TRP A 561 28.22 12.71 -4.50
C TRP A 561 28.75 12.78 -3.06
N HIS A 562 28.24 13.68 -2.22
CA HIS A 562 28.74 13.86 -0.85
C HIS A 562 27.72 13.59 0.25
N VAL A 563 26.42 13.53 -0.07
CA VAL A 563 25.35 13.38 0.94
C VAL A 563 24.55 12.10 0.74
N TYR A 564 24.23 11.77 -0.51
CA TYR A 564 23.34 10.66 -0.82
C TYR A 564 23.97 9.31 -0.54
N ARG A 565 23.08 8.37 -0.20
CA ARG A 565 23.42 6.98 0.07
C ARG A 565 22.64 6.09 -0.91
N TYR A 566 23.34 5.16 -1.55
CA TYR A 566 22.83 4.40 -2.69
C TYR A 566 22.60 2.92 -2.40
N GLY A 567 22.66 2.47 -1.14
CA GLY A 567 22.41 1.10 -0.74
C GLY A 567 23.34 0.10 -1.41
N ASP A 568 24.61 0.44 -1.61
CA ASP A 568 25.57 -0.35 -2.39
C ASP A 568 25.22 -0.55 -3.90
N LEU A 569 24.21 0.17 -4.44
CA LEU A 569 23.79 0.03 -5.85
C LEU A 569 24.87 0.48 -6.84
N LEU A 570 25.71 1.46 -6.47
CA LEU A 570 26.80 1.94 -7.31
C LEU A 570 27.99 0.99 -7.31
N GLU A 571 28.09 0.09 -6.34
CA GLU A 571 29.16 -0.89 -6.18
C GLU A 571 28.77 -2.24 -6.78
N ALA A 572 27.48 -2.57 -6.83
CA ALA A 572 27.00 -3.86 -7.31
C ALA A 572 27.31 -4.13 -8.80
N ASP A 573 27.76 -5.35 -9.09
CA ASP A 573 28.06 -5.81 -10.46
C ASP A 573 26.80 -6.11 -11.28
N SER A 574 25.74 -6.59 -10.60
CA SER A 574 24.42 -6.78 -11.20
C SER A 574 23.35 -6.63 -10.12
N VAL A 575 22.29 -5.89 -10.43
CA VAL A 575 21.19 -5.66 -9.48
C VAL A 575 19.91 -6.22 -10.03
N ARG A 576 19.35 -7.20 -9.32
CA ARG A 576 17.98 -7.70 -9.56
C ARG A 576 17.11 -7.20 -8.42
N LEU A 577 16.44 -6.06 -8.65
CA LEU A 577 15.51 -5.49 -7.68
C LEU A 577 14.08 -5.97 -7.95
N ASP A 578 13.37 -6.28 -6.87
CA ASP A 578 11.91 -6.34 -6.93
C ASP A 578 11.31 -4.98 -7.36
N PRO A 579 10.07 -4.95 -7.85
CA PRO A 579 9.51 -3.73 -8.41
C PRO A 579 9.46 -2.52 -7.47
N THR A 580 9.32 -2.74 -6.16
CA THR A 580 9.28 -1.65 -5.17
C THR A 580 10.66 -1.01 -5.05
N ASN A 581 11.69 -1.83 -4.84
CA ASN A 581 13.08 -1.35 -4.75
C ASN A 581 13.56 -0.75 -6.07
N ARG A 582 13.08 -1.28 -7.20
CA ARG A 582 13.34 -0.70 -8.53
C ARG A 582 12.86 0.74 -8.65
N ASN A 583 11.66 1.06 -8.16
CA ASN A 583 11.14 2.43 -8.18
C ASN A 583 12.02 3.37 -7.34
N ILE A 584 12.57 2.90 -6.21
CA ILE A 584 13.51 3.68 -5.41
C ILE A 584 14.82 3.92 -6.18
N ALA A 585 15.38 2.88 -6.82
CA ALA A 585 16.58 3.00 -7.63
C ALA A 585 16.41 3.97 -8.82
N ILE A 586 15.24 3.96 -9.47
CA ILE A 586 14.87 4.94 -10.50
C ILE A 586 14.93 6.37 -9.92
N ASN A 587 14.33 6.61 -8.75
CA ASN A 587 14.35 7.94 -8.14
C ASN A 587 15.77 8.41 -7.80
N LEU A 588 16.62 7.52 -7.29
CA LEU A 588 18.03 7.81 -7.00
C LEU A 588 18.88 8.08 -8.26
N SER A 589 18.43 7.59 -9.42
CA SER A 589 19.13 7.77 -10.70
C SER A 589 18.89 9.13 -11.36
N TYR A 590 17.71 9.74 -11.14
CA TYR A 590 17.33 11.01 -11.77
C TYR A 590 18.27 12.19 -11.48
N PRO A 591 18.77 12.40 -10.24
CA PRO A 591 19.77 13.45 -9.96
C PRO A 591 21.03 13.29 -10.80
N LEU A 592 21.57 12.08 -10.88
CA LEU A 592 22.78 11.77 -11.65
C LEU A 592 22.53 11.92 -13.16
N TYR A 593 21.37 11.48 -13.65
CA TYR A 593 21.01 11.67 -15.05
C TYR A 593 20.91 13.17 -15.40
N GLY A 594 20.25 13.98 -14.56
CA GLY A 594 20.15 15.43 -14.73
C GLY A 594 21.52 16.12 -14.74
N LEU A 595 22.42 15.76 -13.82
CA LEU A 595 23.81 16.26 -13.81
C LEU A 595 24.56 15.87 -15.07
N GLY A 596 24.37 14.63 -15.54
CA GLY A 596 24.99 14.12 -16.76
C GLY A 596 24.63 14.96 -17.99
N LEU A 597 23.34 15.27 -18.16
CA LEU A 597 22.87 16.14 -19.25
C LEU A 597 23.40 17.57 -19.10
N ALA A 598 23.36 18.11 -17.88
CA ALA A 598 23.78 19.48 -17.62
C ALA A 598 25.28 19.69 -17.90
N TYR A 599 26.15 18.82 -17.38
CA TYR A 599 27.59 18.91 -17.62
C TYR A 599 27.95 18.69 -19.10
N ALA A 600 27.18 17.88 -19.83
CA ALA A 600 27.36 17.72 -21.27
C ALA A 600 27.12 19.04 -22.02
N LEU A 601 26.12 19.83 -21.59
CA LEU A 601 25.83 21.14 -22.15
C LEU A 601 26.89 22.20 -21.77
N GLU A 602 27.48 22.10 -20.58
CA GLU A 602 28.59 22.96 -20.15
C GLU A 602 29.94 22.60 -20.80
N GLY A 603 30.01 21.47 -21.51
CA GLY A 603 31.24 20.95 -22.12
C GLY A 603 32.14 20.14 -21.17
N ASP A 604 31.74 19.92 -19.91
CA ASP A 604 32.45 19.02 -19.00
C ASP A 604 32.12 17.56 -19.29
N SER A 605 32.89 17.07 -20.25
CA SER A 605 32.86 15.72 -20.79
C SER A 605 33.06 14.63 -19.74
N ALA A 606 33.94 14.87 -18.77
CA ALA A 606 34.32 13.89 -17.76
C ALA A 606 33.23 13.77 -16.69
N ALA A 607 32.72 14.91 -16.22
CA ALA A 607 31.62 14.94 -15.26
C ALA A 607 30.33 14.41 -15.87
N ALA A 608 30.03 14.76 -17.13
CA ALA A 608 28.87 14.25 -17.86
C ALA A 608 28.88 12.71 -17.92
N ARG A 609 30.00 12.13 -18.38
CA ARG A 609 30.16 10.69 -18.49
C ARG A 609 30.02 9.98 -17.14
N ARG A 610 30.72 10.46 -16.11
CA ARG A 610 30.66 9.87 -14.76
C ARG A 610 29.22 9.79 -14.24
N ASN A 611 28.47 10.88 -14.40
CA ASN A 611 27.10 10.98 -13.92
C ASN A 611 26.14 10.09 -14.73
N LEU A 612 26.25 10.07 -16.06
CA LEU A 612 25.41 9.21 -16.92
C LEU A 612 25.70 7.71 -16.70
N GLU A 613 26.96 7.31 -16.61
CA GLU A 613 27.35 5.91 -16.31
C GLU A 613 26.79 5.47 -14.96
N SER A 614 26.84 6.34 -13.96
CA SER A 614 26.32 6.06 -12.62
C SER A 614 24.80 5.98 -12.60
N ALA A 615 24.10 6.86 -13.34
CA ALA A 615 22.65 6.78 -13.49
C ALA A 615 22.21 5.46 -14.14
N VAL A 616 22.89 5.05 -15.22
CA VAL A 616 22.65 3.75 -15.89
C VAL A 616 22.95 2.57 -14.95
N LYS A 617 23.98 2.68 -14.11
CA LYS A 617 24.33 1.65 -13.13
C LYS A 617 23.26 1.48 -12.04
N LEU A 618 22.71 2.59 -11.54
CA LEU A 618 21.60 2.54 -10.58
C LEU A 618 20.35 1.94 -11.20
N TYR A 619 20.02 2.35 -12.43
CA TYR A 619 18.91 1.77 -13.17
C TYR A 619 19.04 2.01 -14.68
N TYR A 620 18.86 0.95 -15.46
CA TYR A 620 18.88 1.04 -16.92
C TYR A 620 17.55 1.61 -17.45
N LEU A 621 17.60 2.82 -17.99
CA LEU A 621 16.57 3.41 -18.84
C LEU A 621 17.12 3.60 -20.27
N PRO A 622 16.36 3.25 -21.32
CA PRO A 622 16.79 3.48 -22.70
C PRO A 622 17.16 4.93 -22.99
N GLU A 623 16.52 5.89 -22.33
CA GLU A 623 16.83 7.32 -22.40
C GLU A 623 18.25 7.58 -21.88
N PHE A 624 18.59 7.03 -20.72
CA PHE A 624 19.90 7.24 -20.09
C PHE A 624 21.03 6.65 -20.95
N ALA A 625 20.81 5.43 -21.46
CA ALA A 625 21.77 4.77 -22.34
C ALA A 625 21.95 5.52 -23.67
N ARG A 626 20.86 6.06 -24.26
CA ARG A 626 20.94 6.90 -25.45
C ARG A 626 21.73 8.18 -25.19
N SER A 627 21.49 8.86 -24.06
CA SER A 627 22.25 10.06 -23.69
C SER A 627 23.73 9.77 -23.46
N LEU A 628 24.07 8.60 -22.90
CA LEU A 628 25.47 8.17 -22.77
C LEU A 628 26.14 7.99 -24.14
N GLN A 629 25.46 7.34 -25.09
CA GLN A 629 25.94 7.16 -26.47
C GLN A 629 26.02 8.50 -27.24
N MET A 630 25.06 9.39 -27.04
CA MET A 630 25.08 10.75 -27.63
C MET A 630 26.18 11.61 -27.04
N GLY A 631 26.47 11.46 -25.74
CA GLY A 631 27.65 12.03 -25.10
C GLY A 631 28.92 11.64 -25.86
N GLU A 632 29.11 10.35 -26.18
CA GLU A 632 30.24 9.90 -27.00
C GLU A 632 30.30 10.54 -28.40
N GLY A 633 29.15 10.85 -29.01
CA GLY A 633 29.07 11.57 -30.29
C GLY A 633 29.38 13.07 -30.20
N LEU A 634 28.88 13.76 -29.17
CA LEU A 634 29.17 15.18 -28.90
C LEU A 634 30.65 15.41 -28.53
N LEU A 635 31.31 14.40 -27.95
CA LEU A 635 32.74 14.42 -27.61
C LEU A 635 33.69 14.37 -28.81
N THR A 636 33.19 14.13 -30.03
CA THR A 636 34.02 13.96 -31.23
C THR A 636 33.81 15.03 -32.30
N GLN A 637 32.98 16.05 -32.06
CA GLN A 637 32.80 17.17 -32.99
C GLN A 637 33.09 18.52 -32.34
N PRO A 638 33.89 19.40 -32.99
CA PRO A 638 33.99 20.79 -32.57
C PRO A 638 32.64 21.47 -32.82
N LEU A 639 32.12 22.15 -31.81
CA LEU A 639 30.86 22.90 -31.88
C LEU A 639 30.99 24.06 -32.89
N GLU A 640 30.39 23.91 -34.07
CA GLU A 640 30.05 25.04 -34.94
C GLU A 640 28.52 25.16 -35.04
N GLY A 641 28.01 26.32 -34.60
CA GLY A 641 26.86 27.02 -35.20
C GLY A 641 25.45 26.49 -34.92
N ASP A 642 24.72 27.24 -34.09
CA ASP A 642 23.28 27.48 -34.12
C ASP A 642 22.40 26.49 -34.90
N THR A 643 21.73 25.59 -34.19
CA THR A 643 20.40 25.12 -34.63
C THR A 643 19.52 24.78 -33.42
N PRO A 644 18.28 25.28 -33.36
CA PRO A 644 17.39 25.08 -32.23
C PRO A 644 16.74 23.69 -32.31
N ILE A 645 16.78 22.94 -31.22
CA ILE A 645 16.06 21.67 -31.08
C ILE A 645 14.79 21.93 -30.25
N GLY A 646 13.65 21.65 -30.85
CA GLY A 646 12.37 21.41 -30.17
C GLY A 646 11.59 20.34 -30.96
N PRO A 647 10.36 19.99 -30.56
CA PRO A 647 9.71 20.17 -29.27
C PRO A 647 9.94 19.00 -28.30
#